data_AF-Q5WWB3-F1
#
_entry.id   AF-Q5WWB3-F1
#
_cell.length_a   1.000
_cell.length_b   1.000
_cell.length_c   1.000
_cell.angle_alpha   90.00
_cell.angle_beta   90.00
_cell.angle_gamma   90.00
#
_symmetry.space_group_name_H-M   'P 1'
#
loop_
_entity.id
_entity.type
_entity.pdbx_description
1 polymer ?
#
loop_
_entity_poly.entity_id
_entity_poly.type
_entity_poly.pdbx_seq_one_letter_code
_entity_poly.pdbx_strand_id
1 'polypeptide(L)'
;MKKQQKAIFIDNIKSKCSVDEYIAKELADSLLEIHQLNTGINEQILVSEVFLTKFALYLKIGKEVALDWVRKNKDLDTPFSSNAVESQPVQDAKKSVENKVQVYGAMTVGRSPVNKALNQLTNDLLKEVVERGKTQKAQKLRAYIFDQLARRLEASLSQEQINDLYNRIRGTGNYTKSESFSEEQLKILKEKIVPELKRELSDLGNGNVNILGLEVSREDKYAFDTTNIFSVWFSNNPAVYMPQHVKTQVEKTAKLNQPGKTRIVFSSLCLNETAQIDFQQWAKENNIELVDIDSIDLKSLSETDAQLLNLAKDELEAMRKGKGGNPAAASDLVRWVDVIIGESSTYIDIDLPMNDKKVTVEVHSGFPVLLNMGSALTKNGQQPAMENPAFNTDMIAYSKDKEARRQIIEGVAKKIIARYENCAKYIEESKNEELVRLKNSPGYKLFVEKTDGKFDLCALRAAVSEAHQDALSFATFFGAEYFAKTFATQELIPVIKEAIQHQNQELLTSVIENHIEKQHLNDYPNTPDGIKKLLKSFQGIVYKPLVMEFSGPSAVSSSWVEAISGRSIPRNFEYLAEPMSQPLRVLQHHACVSGKANFSSDNIPKWCELQSDVEKRQQQREDGLSWLPDAQEKLKREGQQTKIEEEQRIKPEEEQRIKLEEEHKSKKYFAQSDAIDLILNNFENEISSIGAYYAPAKQRAIELLDTLRKYKEEAFNDPSREKLISFAQSTKRAIQEATPILQKDLGWGDYLTNLAKQLVNAVTFAVAYAVTFGTTGHQGFFALKSSLAVSQSQNLEEALNRELSQKNC
;
A
#
# COMPACT_ATOMS: atom_id res chain seq x y z
N MET A 1 -6.34 31.83 -59.98
CA MET A 1 -6.58 30.37 -59.88
C MET A 1 -6.82 29.88 -58.46
N LYS A 2 -6.05 30.26 -57.41
CA LYS A 2 -6.24 29.76 -56.02
C LYS A 2 -7.60 30.05 -55.36
N LYS A 3 -8.27 31.19 -55.63
CA LYS A 3 -9.56 31.53 -55.01
C LYS A 3 -10.76 30.75 -55.55
N GLN A 4 -10.78 30.44 -56.85
CA GLN A 4 -11.88 29.69 -57.50
C GLN A 4 -11.85 28.21 -57.10
N GLN A 5 -10.67 27.57 -57.11
CA GLN A 5 -10.53 26.18 -56.66
C GLN A 5 -10.89 26.01 -55.17
N LYS A 6 -10.47 26.95 -54.30
CA LYS A 6 -10.85 26.95 -52.89
C LYS A 6 -12.36 27.08 -52.68
N ALA A 7 -13.05 27.94 -53.45
CA ALA A 7 -14.50 28.07 -53.39
C ALA A 7 -15.21 26.77 -53.81
N ILE A 8 -14.72 26.11 -54.87
CA ILE A 8 -15.25 24.81 -55.32
C ILE A 8 -15.10 23.73 -54.24
N PHE A 9 -13.95 23.65 -53.56
CA PHE A 9 -13.77 22.73 -52.44
C PHE A 9 -14.71 23.03 -51.28
N ILE A 10 -14.85 24.30 -50.87
CA ILE A 10 -15.76 24.71 -49.78
C ILE A 10 -17.21 24.33 -50.11
N ASP A 11 -17.67 24.58 -51.33
CA ASP A 11 -19.03 24.27 -51.76
C ASP A 11 -19.27 22.75 -51.85
N ASN A 12 -18.28 21.98 -52.31
CA ASN A 12 -18.33 20.52 -52.32
C ASN A 12 -18.32 19.92 -50.91
N ILE A 13 -17.54 20.49 -49.98
CA ILE A 13 -17.51 20.06 -48.58
C ILE A 13 -18.85 20.36 -47.91
N LYS A 14 -19.37 21.57 -48.05
CA LYS A 14 -20.66 21.98 -47.45
C LYS A 14 -21.85 21.19 -48.03
N SER A 15 -21.77 20.74 -49.28
CA SER A 15 -22.84 19.96 -49.92
C SER A 15 -22.78 18.46 -49.62
N LYS A 16 -21.61 17.91 -49.29
CA LYS A 16 -21.42 16.47 -49.03
C LYS A 16 -21.18 16.11 -47.56
N CYS A 17 -20.73 17.05 -46.74
CA CYS A 17 -20.44 16.84 -45.32
C CYS A 17 -21.20 17.88 -44.47
N SER A 18 -21.88 17.44 -43.41
CA SER A 18 -22.53 18.34 -42.45
C SER A 18 -21.51 18.98 -41.50
N VAL A 19 -20.72 19.93 -42.00
CA VAL A 19 -19.69 20.66 -41.25
C VAL A 19 -19.94 22.17 -41.26
N ASP A 20 -19.55 22.86 -40.20
CA ASP A 20 -19.68 24.32 -40.14
C ASP A 20 -18.73 25.03 -41.12
N GLU A 21 -18.97 26.33 -41.33
CA GLU A 21 -18.21 27.12 -42.31
C GLU A 21 -16.73 27.30 -41.95
N TYR A 22 -16.37 27.20 -40.68
CA TYR A 22 -14.99 27.29 -40.24
C TYR A 22 -14.23 26.01 -40.59
N ILE A 23 -14.78 24.85 -40.24
CA ILE A 23 -14.24 23.52 -40.57
C ILE A 23 -14.19 23.32 -42.09
N ALA A 24 -15.21 23.77 -42.83
CA ALA A 24 -15.21 23.69 -44.29
C ALA A 24 -14.07 24.50 -44.94
N LYS A 25 -13.73 25.66 -44.37
CA LYS A 25 -12.59 26.48 -44.84
C LYS A 25 -11.25 25.82 -44.53
N GLU A 26 -11.10 25.25 -43.35
CA GLU A 26 -9.88 24.56 -42.92
C GLU A 26 -9.63 23.27 -43.72
N LEU A 27 -10.69 22.49 -43.99
CA LEU A 27 -10.68 21.36 -44.91
C LEU A 27 -10.25 21.80 -46.32
N ALA A 28 -10.88 22.84 -46.86
CA ALA A 28 -10.57 23.33 -48.21
C ALA A 28 -9.13 23.85 -48.34
N ASP A 29 -8.61 24.52 -47.31
CA ASP A 29 -7.21 24.95 -47.27
C ASP A 29 -6.24 23.78 -47.25
N SER A 30 -6.53 22.74 -46.47
CA SER A 30 -5.69 21.55 -46.37
C SER A 30 -5.75 20.68 -47.64
N LEU A 31 -6.91 20.57 -48.29
CA LEU A 31 -7.05 19.87 -49.58
C LEU A 31 -6.32 20.60 -50.72
N LEU A 32 -6.33 21.93 -50.71
CA LEU A 32 -5.59 22.73 -51.68
C LEU A 32 -4.08 22.54 -51.52
N GLU A 33 -3.61 22.33 -50.29
CA GLU A 33 -2.21 22.00 -50.00
C GLU A 33 -1.84 20.60 -50.49
N ILE A 34 -2.68 19.59 -50.25
CA ILE A 34 -2.50 18.22 -50.80
C ILE A 34 -2.41 18.25 -52.32
N HIS A 35 -3.31 18.99 -52.98
CA HIS A 35 -3.32 19.14 -54.43
C HIS A 35 -2.03 19.82 -54.95
N GLN A 36 -1.52 20.82 -54.22
CA GLN A 36 -0.25 21.50 -54.56
C GLN A 36 0.99 20.65 -54.33
N LEU A 37 0.95 19.69 -53.38
CA LEU A 37 2.04 18.76 -53.09
C LEU A 37 2.18 17.63 -54.13
N ASN A 38 1.32 17.58 -55.15
CA ASN A 38 1.35 16.64 -56.28
C ASN A 38 1.49 15.17 -55.84
N THR A 39 0.69 14.77 -54.85
CA THR A 39 0.78 13.46 -54.18
C THR A 39 0.38 12.24 -55.04
N GLY A 40 -0.07 12.47 -56.29
CA GLY A 40 -0.57 11.43 -57.20
C GLY A 40 -2.05 11.08 -57.01
N ILE A 41 -2.78 11.82 -56.16
CA ILE A 41 -4.18 11.55 -55.82
C ILE A 41 -5.11 12.20 -56.86
N ASN A 42 -6.08 11.43 -57.38
CA ASN A 42 -7.09 11.90 -58.33
C ASN A 42 -8.01 12.96 -57.68
N GLU A 43 -8.27 14.07 -58.38
CA GLU A 43 -9.19 15.13 -57.92
C GLU A 43 -10.58 14.62 -57.55
N GLN A 44 -11.06 13.56 -58.22
CA GLN A 44 -12.36 12.92 -57.91
C GLN A 44 -12.38 12.25 -56.52
N ILE A 45 -11.24 11.76 -56.03
CA ILE A 45 -11.10 11.16 -54.70
C ILE A 45 -11.18 12.24 -53.62
N LEU A 46 -10.52 13.39 -53.84
CA LEU A 46 -10.50 14.54 -52.92
C LEU A 46 -11.87 15.17 -52.68
N VAL A 47 -12.85 14.87 -53.52
CA VAL A 47 -14.24 15.33 -53.40
C VAL A 47 -15.23 14.19 -53.13
N SER A 48 -14.75 12.97 -52.87
CA SER A 48 -15.61 11.85 -52.48
C SER A 48 -16.07 12.01 -51.04
N GLU A 49 -17.33 11.64 -50.76
CA GLU A 49 -17.92 11.77 -49.41
C GLU A 49 -17.15 10.93 -48.38
N VAL A 50 -16.73 9.72 -48.77
CA VAL A 50 -15.95 8.81 -47.91
C VAL A 50 -14.61 9.43 -47.55
N PHE A 51 -13.87 9.99 -48.51
CA PHE A 51 -12.58 10.63 -48.26
C PHE A 51 -12.74 11.88 -47.38
N LEU A 52 -13.68 12.77 -47.72
CA LEU A 52 -13.91 14.00 -46.97
C LEU A 52 -14.34 13.73 -45.53
N THR A 53 -15.17 12.71 -45.31
CA THR A 53 -15.60 12.29 -43.97
C THR A 53 -14.41 11.75 -43.16
N LYS A 54 -13.57 10.88 -43.75
CA LYS A 54 -12.35 10.39 -43.07
C LYS A 54 -11.37 11.52 -42.80
N PHE A 55 -11.07 12.34 -43.80
CA PHE A 55 -10.13 13.45 -43.69
C PHE A 55 -10.56 14.46 -42.61
N ALA A 56 -11.87 14.74 -42.51
CA ALA A 56 -12.42 15.57 -41.45
C ALA A 56 -12.20 14.97 -40.04
N LEU A 57 -12.27 13.65 -39.87
CA LEU A 57 -11.95 13.00 -38.59
C LEU A 57 -10.47 13.13 -38.24
N TYR A 58 -9.56 12.91 -39.19
CA TYR A 58 -8.13 13.08 -38.95
C TYR A 58 -7.75 14.55 -38.65
N LEU A 59 -8.39 15.52 -39.31
CA LEU A 59 -8.17 16.95 -39.04
C LEU A 59 -8.53 17.34 -37.60
N LYS A 60 -9.55 16.71 -36.98
CA LYS A 60 -9.90 16.96 -35.58
C LYS A 60 -8.78 16.59 -34.60
N ILE A 61 -7.87 15.71 -35.00
CA ILE A 61 -6.65 15.36 -34.26
C ILE A 61 -5.59 16.43 -34.50
N GLY A 62 -5.29 16.71 -35.76
CA GLY A 62 -4.38 17.79 -36.15
C GLY A 62 -4.14 17.84 -37.66
N LYS A 63 -3.79 19.03 -38.17
CA LYS A 63 -3.60 19.26 -39.59
C LYS A 63 -2.51 18.36 -40.20
N GLU A 64 -1.34 18.30 -39.57
CA GLU A 64 -0.22 17.49 -40.07
C GLU A 64 -0.54 15.99 -40.07
N VAL A 65 -1.29 15.51 -39.06
CA VAL A 65 -1.75 14.12 -38.97
C VAL A 65 -2.68 13.76 -40.13
N ALA A 66 -3.60 14.67 -40.47
CA ALA A 66 -4.49 14.48 -41.61
C ALA A 66 -3.73 14.48 -42.95
N LEU A 67 -2.77 15.39 -43.12
CA LEU A 67 -1.93 15.44 -44.32
C LEU A 67 -1.08 14.17 -44.46
N ASP A 68 -0.52 13.63 -43.37
CA ASP A 68 0.23 12.39 -43.37
C ASP A 68 -0.64 11.17 -43.73
N TRP A 69 -1.86 11.07 -43.17
CA TRP A 69 -2.82 10.03 -43.55
C TRP A 69 -3.10 10.02 -45.05
N VAL A 70 -3.28 11.20 -45.65
CA VAL A 70 -3.48 11.35 -47.10
C VAL A 70 -2.24 10.92 -47.90
N ARG A 71 -1.03 11.24 -47.45
CA ARG A 71 0.22 10.84 -48.13
C ARG A 71 0.40 9.32 -48.15
N LYS A 72 -0.03 8.63 -47.07
CA LYS A 72 0.09 7.17 -46.89
C LYS A 72 -0.98 6.38 -47.64
N ASN A 73 -2.14 6.98 -47.91
CA ASN A 73 -3.29 6.30 -48.53
C ASN A 73 -3.58 6.83 -49.93
N LYS A 74 -2.68 6.51 -50.88
CA LYS A 74 -2.74 6.99 -52.27
C LYS A 74 -3.82 6.32 -53.13
N ASP A 75 -4.23 5.10 -52.77
CA ASP A 75 -5.26 4.31 -53.45
C ASP A 75 -6.37 3.94 -52.44
N LEU A 76 -7.46 4.73 -52.38
CA LEU A 76 -8.59 4.46 -51.50
C LEU A 76 -9.87 4.22 -52.31
N ASP A 77 -10.17 2.94 -52.56
CA ASP A 77 -11.46 2.47 -53.08
C ASP A 77 -12.08 1.38 -52.18
N THR A 78 -11.59 1.21 -50.94
CA THR A 78 -12.16 0.25 -49.98
C THR A 78 -13.22 0.94 -49.10
N PRO A 79 -14.51 0.59 -49.23
CA PRO A 79 -15.54 1.10 -48.33
C PRO A 79 -15.30 0.60 -46.90
N PHE A 80 -15.67 1.41 -45.90
CA PHE A 80 -15.79 0.95 -44.53
C PHE A 80 -16.74 -0.25 -44.47
N SER A 81 -16.41 -1.29 -43.70
CA SER A 81 -17.41 -2.29 -43.32
C SER A 81 -18.60 -1.58 -42.69
N SER A 82 -19.75 -1.66 -43.36
CA SER A 82 -21.01 -1.00 -43.00
C SER A 82 -21.69 -1.59 -41.77
N ASN A 83 -20.94 -2.15 -40.83
CA ASN A 83 -21.44 -2.45 -39.48
C ASN A 83 -21.24 -1.26 -38.53
N ALA A 84 -20.88 -0.09 -39.05
CA ALA A 84 -21.20 1.18 -38.42
C ALA A 84 -22.72 1.35 -38.51
N VAL A 85 -23.39 1.02 -37.40
CA VAL A 85 -24.71 1.49 -36.96
C VAL A 85 -25.36 2.37 -38.02
N GLU A 86 -26.42 1.87 -38.65
CA GLU A 86 -27.36 2.70 -39.39
C GLU A 86 -27.61 3.96 -38.56
N SER A 87 -26.99 5.06 -39.00
CA SER A 87 -27.37 6.39 -38.58
C SER A 87 -28.76 6.57 -39.15
N GLN A 88 -29.77 6.17 -38.38
CA GLN A 88 -31.07 6.78 -38.53
C GLN A 88 -30.82 8.28 -38.56
N PRO A 89 -31.34 9.00 -39.58
CA PRO A 89 -31.30 10.44 -39.54
C PRO A 89 -31.87 10.86 -38.20
N VAL A 90 -31.14 11.71 -37.50
CA VAL A 90 -31.73 12.62 -36.54
C VAL A 90 -32.71 13.45 -37.35
N GLN A 91 -33.91 12.90 -37.59
CA GLN A 91 -35.11 13.71 -37.48
C GLN A 91 -34.90 14.46 -36.19
N ASP A 92 -34.99 15.79 -36.27
CA ASP A 92 -35.26 16.61 -35.10
C ASP A 92 -36.12 15.76 -34.18
N ALA A 93 -35.50 15.29 -33.11
CA ALA A 93 -36.23 15.02 -31.91
C ALA A 93 -36.71 16.42 -31.50
N LYS A 94 -37.78 16.91 -32.15
CA LYS A 94 -39.02 17.13 -31.42
C LYS A 94 -38.99 16.02 -30.40
N LYS A 95 -38.58 16.43 -29.19
CA LYS A 95 -38.54 15.62 -27.99
C LYS A 95 -39.48 14.47 -28.26
N SER A 96 -39.00 13.23 -28.23
CA SER A 96 -39.90 12.25 -27.66
C SER A 96 -40.21 12.86 -26.30
N VAL A 97 -41.33 13.57 -26.27
CA VAL A 97 -42.15 13.66 -25.12
C VAL A 97 -42.56 12.19 -24.96
N GLU A 98 -41.63 11.36 -24.47
CA GLU A 98 -41.94 10.62 -23.28
C GLU A 98 -42.52 11.69 -22.38
N ASN A 99 -43.84 11.84 -22.46
CA ASN A 99 -44.63 12.10 -21.29
C ASN A 99 -44.41 10.88 -20.38
N LYS A 100 -43.16 10.65 -19.93
CA LYS A 100 -42.93 10.49 -18.50
C LYS A 100 -43.41 11.80 -17.93
N VAL A 101 -44.72 11.86 -17.76
CA VAL A 101 -45.35 12.79 -16.86
C VAL A 101 -44.59 12.57 -15.57
N GLN A 102 -43.58 13.40 -15.27
CA GLN A 102 -42.97 13.39 -13.96
C GLN A 102 -44.07 13.87 -13.03
N VAL A 103 -44.75 12.92 -12.39
CA VAL A 103 -45.87 13.20 -11.49
C VAL A 103 -45.38 13.96 -10.25
N TYR A 104 -44.06 13.98 -9.98
CA TYR A 104 -43.44 14.69 -8.85
C TYR A 104 -43.83 16.16 -8.74
N GLY A 105 -43.93 16.89 -9.85
CA GLY A 105 -44.34 18.30 -9.80
C GLY A 105 -45.84 18.49 -9.53
N ALA A 106 -46.67 17.51 -9.91
CA ALA A 106 -48.13 17.58 -9.79
C ALA A 106 -48.66 17.04 -8.45
N MET A 107 -48.01 16.02 -7.86
CA MET A 107 -48.38 15.47 -6.55
C MET A 107 -48.15 16.46 -5.40
N THR A 108 -47.24 17.41 -5.54
CA THR A 108 -46.99 18.45 -4.52
C THR A 108 -47.94 19.65 -4.59
N VAL A 109 -48.72 19.81 -5.68
CA VAL A 109 -49.47 21.05 -5.94
C VAL A 109 -50.96 20.76 -6.14
N GLY A 110 -51.72 20.56 -5.05
CA GLY A 110 -53.19 20.60 -5.12
C GLY A 110 -53.98 19.96 -3.97
N ARG A 111 -55.24 20.41 -3.79
CA ARG A 111 -56.26 19.87 -2.85
C ARG A 111 -56.94 18.57 -3.34
N SER A 112 -56.28 17.78 -4.19
CA SER A 112 -56.85 16.56 -4.77
C SER A 112 -57.19 15.51 -3.69
N PRO A 113 -58.27 14.72 -3.84
CA PRO A 113 -58.56 13.55 -3.00
C PRO A 113 -57.40 12.54 -2.92
N VAL A 114 -56.62 12.37 -3.99
CA VAL A 114 -55.40 11.54 -4.07
C VAL A 114 -54.38 12.03 -3.03
N ASN A 115 -54.08 13.33 -3.06
CA ASN A 115 -53.12 13.96 -2.14
C ASN A 115 -53.59 13.89 -0.69
N LYS A 116 -54.90 14.04 -0.42
CA LYS A 116 -55.44 13.88 0.94
C LYS A 116 -55.23 12.46 1.46
N ALA A 117 -55.48 11.45 0.63
CA ALA A 117 -55.28 10.05 1.00
C ALA A 117 -53.79 9.73 1.25
N LEU A 118 -52.87 10.19 0.39
CA LEU A 118 -51.42 10.06 0.62
C LEU A 118 -50.97 10.77 1.89
N ASN A 119 -51.46 11.98 2.15
CA ASN A 119 -51.13 12.73 3.37
C ASN A 119 -51.65 12.01 4.64
N GLN A 120 -52.83 11.39 4.57
CA GLN A 120 -53.39 10.62 5.69
C GLN A 120 -52.52 9.40 5.98
N LEU A 121 -52.20 8.60 4.96
CA LEU A 121 -51.32 7.43 5.08
C LEU A 121 -49.92 7.82 5.59
N THR A 122 -49.39 8.94 5.10
CA THR A 122 -48.12 9.51 5.58
C THR A 122 -48.19 9.81 7.07
N ASN A 123 -49.25 10.47 7.53
CA ASN A 123 -49.41 10.83 8.93
C ASN A 123 -49.62 9.60 9.83
N ASP A 124 -50.31 8.57 9.33
CA ASP A 124 -50.53 7.33 10.08
C ASP A 124 -49.23 6.54 10.22
N LEU A 125 -48.44 6.39 9.15
CA LEU A 125 -47.09 5.82 9.23
C LEU A 125 -46.16 6.64 10.14
N LEU A 126 -46.23 7.98 10.08
CA LEU A 126 -45.40 8.85 10.91
C LEU A 126 -45.67 8.66 12.41
N LYS A 127 -46.93 8.45 12.82
CA LYS A 127 -47.28 8.20 14.23
C LYS A 127 -46.73 6.89 14.77
N GLU A 128 -46.53 5.91 13.90
CA GLU A 128 -46.04 4.58 14.30
C GLU A 128 -44.53 4.59 14.58
N VAL A 129 -43.76 5.49 13.96
CA VAL A 129 -42.29 5.46 14.01
C VAL A 129 -41.62 6.66 14.71
N VAL A 130 -42.38 7.73 14.96
CA VAL A 130 -41.90 8.94 15.65
C VAL A 130 -42.37 8.94 17.11
N GLU A 131 -41.48 9.37 18.02
CA GLU A 131 -41.78 9.49 19.44
C GLU A 131 -43.01 10.40 19.69
N ARG A 132 -43.89 9.99 20.62
CA ARG A 132 -45.06 10.79 21.01
C ARG A 132 -44.63 12.21 21.41
N GLY A 133 -45.20 13.21 20.73
CA GLY A 133 -44.91 14.63 20.98
C GLY A 133 -43.90 15.27 20.02
N LYS A 134 -43.14 14.48 19.26
CA LYS A 134 -42.23 14.97 18.19
C LYS A 134 -42.85 14.93 16.79
N THR A 135 -44.03 14.32 16.63
CA THR A 135 -44.75 14.15 15.36
C THR A 135 -44.99 15.47 14.61
N GLN A 136 -45.25 16.58 15.32
CA GLN A 136 -45.46 17.89 14.70
C GLN A 136 -44.17 18.56 14.18
N LYS A 137 -42.99 18.13 14.67
CA LYS A 137 -41.68 18.70 14.29
C LYS A 137 -40.97 17.90 13.19
N ALA A 138 -41.43 16.68 12.89
CA ALA A 138 -40.79 15.75 11.93
C ALA A 138 -41.14 16.03 10.44
N GLN A 139 -41.10 17.30 10.02
CA GLN A 139 -41.56 17.73 8.68
C GLN A 139 -40.78 17.09 7.52
N LYS A 140 -39.47 16.86 7.68
CA LYS A 140 -38.62 16.22 6.65
C LYS A 140 -38.92 14.73 6.49
N LEU A 141 -39.17 14.02 7.59
CA LEU A 141 -39.58 12.62 7.55
C LEU A 141 -40.97 12.48 6.92
N ARG A 142 -41.90 13.36 7.30
CA ARG A 142 -43.21 13.43 6.67
C ARG A 142 -43.10 13.60 5.15
N ALA A 143 -42.24 14.51 4.69
CA ALA A 143 -42.01 14.71 3.25
C ALA A 143 -41.40 13.47 2.57
N TYR A 144 -40.46 12.78 3.24
CA TYR A 144 -39.87 11.54 2.74
C TYR A 144 -40.88 10.40 2.62
N ILE A 145 -41.68 10.14 3.66
CA ILE A 145 -42.71 9.08 3.63
C ILE A 145 -43.72 9.37 2.53
N PHE A 146 -44.14 10.63 2.39
CA PHE A 146 -45.04 11.06 1.32
C PHE A 146 -44.43 10.80 -0.07
N ASP A 147 -43.17 11.21 -0.27
CA ASP A 147 -42.44 10.99 -1.52
C ASP A 147 -42.31 9.50 -1.83
N GLN A 148 -41.95 8.66 -0.86
CA GLN A 148 -41.82 7.21 -1.05
C GLN A 148 -43.14 6.52 -1.41
N LEU A 149 -44.24 6.88 -0.75
CA LEU A 149 -45.58 6.37 -1.10
C LEU A 149 -45.94 6.73 -2.55
N ALA A 150 -45.66 7.97 -2.95
CA ALA A 150 -45.87 8.47 -4.30
C ALA A 150 -45.00 7.73 -5.33
N ARG A 151 -43.68 7.63 -5.11
CA ARG A 151 -42.72 6.99 -6.03
C ARG A 151 -43.07 5.53 -6.29
N ARG A 152 -43.33 4.79 -5.22
CA ARG A 152 -43.56 3.33 -5.28
C ARG A 152 -44.91 3.01 -5.90
N LEU A 153 -45.89 3.89 -5.72
CA LEU A 153 -47.15 3.79 -6.42
C LEU A 153 -46.93 3.94 -7.91
N GLU A 154 -46.33 5.04 -8.36
CA GLU A 154 -46.03 5.28 -9.77
C GLU A 154 -45.25 4.12 -10.41
N ALA A 155 -44.20 3.62 -9.73
CA ALA A 155 -43.39 2.51 -10.22
C ALA A 155 -44.11 1.15 -10.28
N SER A 156 -45.23 1.00 -9.56
CA SER A 156 -46.03 -0.25 -9.55
C SER A 156 -47.21 -0.22 -10.51
N LEU A 157 -47.41 0.88 -11.25
CA LEU A 157 -48.54 1.08 -12.15
C LEU A 157 -48.12 0.94 -13.62
N SER A 158 -49.04 0.47 -14.46
CA SER A 158 -48.91 0.52 -15.92
C SER A 158 -49.04 1.97 -16.43
N GLN A 159 -48.58 2.24 -17.65
CA GLN A 159 -48.69 3.58 -18.24
C GLN A 159 -50.14 4.09 -18.33
N GLU A 160 -51.10 3.19 -18.56
CA GLU A 160 -52.54 3.51 -18.56
C GLU A 160 -53.02 3.90 -17.15
N GLN A 161 -52.59 3.17 -16.13
CA GLN A 161 -52.90 3.46 -14.72
C GLN A 161 -52.21 4.75 -14.22
N ILE A 162 -51.03 5.08 -14.73
CA ILE A 162 -50.34 6.35 -14.46
C ILE A 162 -51.14 7.53 -15.04
N ASN A 163 -51.64 7.38 -16.27
CA ASN A 163 -52.47 8.39 -16.91
C ASN A 163 -53.81 8.60 -16.16
N ASP A 164 -54.44 7.50 -15.70
CA ASP A 164 -55.64 7.54 -14.84
C ASP A 164 -55.35 8.27 -13.50
N LEU A 165 -54.27 7.89 -12.81
CA LEU A 165 -53.82 8.56 -11.59
C LEU A 165 -53.61 10.06 -11.81
N TYR A 166 -53.03 10.44 -12.95
CA TYR A 166 -52.80 11.84 -13.29
C TYR A 166 -54.09 12.63 -13.54
N ASN A 167 -55.05 12.03 -14.24
CA ASN A 167 -56.36 12.63 -14.46
C ASN A 167 -57.12 12.84 -13.13
N ARG A 168 -57.01 11.89 -12.18
CA ARG A 168 -57.55 12.01 -10.83
C ARG A 168 -56.86 13.10 -10.00
N ILE A 169 -55.55 13.30 -10.17
CA ILE A 169 -54.80 14.40 -9.52
C ILE A 169 -55.24 15.76 -10.06
N ARG A 170 -55.36 15.90 -11.39
CA ARG A 170 -55.72 17.16 -12.06
C ARG A 170 -57.20 17.50 -12.04
N GLY A 171 -58.07 16.54 -11.72
CA GLY A 171 -59.53 16.73 -11.73
C GLY A 171 -60.09 16.97 -13.13
N THR A 172 -59.43 16.47 -14.17
CA THR A 172 -59.81 16.63 -15.58
C THR A 172 -60.67 15.45 -16.05
N GLY A 173 -61.77 15.69 -16.76
CA GLY A 173 -62.71 14.65 -17.22
C GLY A 173 -63.87 14.38 -16.24
N ASN A 174 -64.43 13.16 -16.22
CA ASN A 174 -65.51 12.76 -15.30
C ASN A 174 -65.09 12.70 -13.81
N TYR A 175 -63.82 12.96 -13.50
CA TYR A 175 -63.20 12.83 -12.18
C TYR A 175 -63.41 14.04 -11.27
N THR A 176 -64.41 14.87 -11.54
CA THR A 176 -64.49 16.21 -10.95
C THR A 176 -64.84 16.27 -9.47
N LYS A 177 -65.28 15.20 -8.76
CA LYS A 177 -65.68 15.34 -7.34
C LYS A 177 -65.51 14.21 -6.30
N SER A 178 -64.99 12.99 -6.53
CA SER A 178 -64.91 12.05 -5.37
C SER A 178 -63.91 10.91 -5.35
N GLU A 179 -63.22 10.55 -6.43
CA GLU A 179 -62.43 9.31 -6.40
C GLU A 179 -60.95 9.56 -6.07
N SER A 180 -60.51 9.09 -4.90
CA SER A 180 -59.12 9.24 -4.43
C SER A 180 -58.12 8.38 -5.20
N PHE A 181 -58.45 7.11 -5.42
CA PHE A 181 -57.65 6.14 -6.17
C PHE A 181 -58.65 5.16 -6.80
N SER A 182 -58.29 4.53 -7.91
CA SER A 182 -59.03 3.34 -8.38
C SER A 182 -58.89 2.19 -7.36
N GLU A 183 -59.81 1.22 -7.39
CA GLU A 183 -59.73 0.05 -6.49
C GLU A 183 -58.40 -0.69 -6.62
N GLU A 184 -57.87 -0.79 -7.84
CA GLU A 184 -56.61 -1.47 -8.13
C GLU A 184 -55.40 -0.68 -7.63
N GLN A 185 -55.40 0.66 -7.79
CA GLN A 185 -54.38 1.53 -7.19
C GLN A 185 -54.42 1.45 -5.66
N LEU A 186 -55.61 1.44 -5.05
CA LEU A 186 -55.81 1.27 -3.61
C LEU A 186 -55.30 -0.09 -3.11
N LYS A 187 -55.55 -1.14 -3.88
CA LYS A 187 -55.06 -2.49 -3.59
C LYS A 187 -53.53 -2.54 -3.59
N ILE A 188 -52.89 -2.02 -4.63
CA ILE A 188 -51.41 -1.92 -4.72
C ILE A 188 -50.87 -1.09 -3.55
N LEU A 189 -51.50 0.04 -3.24
CA LEU A 189 -51.08 0.90 -2.14
C LEU A 189 -51.20 0.22 -0.77
N LYS A 190 -52.33 -0.43 -0.48
CA LYS A 190 -52.64 -1.03 0.84
C LYS A 190 -52.02 -2.40 1.05
N GLU A 191 -51.94 -3.24 0.02
CA GLU A 191 -51.50 -4.64 0.16
C GLU A 191 -50.01 -4.82 -0.13
N LYS A 192 -49.39 -3.89 -0.87
CA LYS A 192 -47.98 -3.96 -1.24
C LYS A 192 -47.16 -2.81 -0.67
N ILE A 193 -47.45 -1.58 -1.08
CA ILE A 193 -46.57 -0.43 -0.83
C ILE A 193 -46.56 -0.02 0.64
N VAL A 194 -47.72 0.15 1.28
CA VAL A 194 -47.82 0.55 2.68
C VAL A 194 -47.22 -0.53 3.61
N PRO A 195 -47.50 -1.84 3.44
CA PRO A 195 -46.83 -2.89 4.21
C PRO A 195 -45.31 -2.94 4.02
N GLU A 196 -44.81 -2.78 2.79
CA GLU A 196 -43.37 -2.70 2.51
C GLU A 196 -42.73 -1.50 3.20
N LEU A 197 -43.32 -0.31 3.03
CA LEU A 197 -42.81 0.92 3.63
C LEU A 197 -42.93 0.89 5.16
N LYS A 198 -44.00 0.31 5.70
CA LYS A 198 -44.19 0.12 7.14
C LYS A 198 -43.14 -0.83 7.70
N ARG A 199 -42.83 -1.93 7.01
CA ARG A 199 -41.74 -2.85 7.38
C ARG A 199 -40.41 -2.09 7.43
N GLU A 200 -40.07 -1.38 6.35
CA GLU A 200 -38.84 -0.58 6.29
C GLU A 200 -38.77 0.49 7.39
N LEU A 201 -39.87 1.19 7.66
CA LEU A 201 -39.93 2.22 8.71
C LEU A 201 -39.91 1.62 10.12
N SER A 202 -40.44 0.41 10.31
CA SER A 202 -40.35 -0.34 11.58
C SER A 202 -38.93 -0.89 11.81
N ASP A 203 -38.27 -1.34 10.73
CA ASP A 203 -36.88 -1.80 10.73
C ASP A 203 -35.89 -0.66 11.02
N LEU A 204 -36.26 0.60 10.76
CA LEU A 204 -35.47 1.78 11.19
C LEU A 204 -35.38 1.92 12.71
N GLY A 205 -36.33 1.34 13.46
CA GLY A 205 -36.42 1.43 14.92
C GLY A 205 -35.97 0.17 15.67
N ASN A 206 -35.65 -0.93 14.99
CA ASN A 206 -35.17 -2.16 15.62
C ASN A 206 -34.33 -3.00 14.64
N GLY A 207 -33.09 -2.59 14.38
CA GLY A 207 -32.18 -3.39 13.58
C GLY A 207 -31.33 -4.32 14.44
N ASN A 208 -31.68 -5.60 14.50
CA ASN A 208 -30.67 -6.62 14.82
C ASN A 208 -29.70 -6.66 13.63
N VAL A 209 -28.48 -6.18 13.82
CA VAL A 209 -27.46 -6.24 12.77
C VAL A 209 -26.83 -7.62 12.85
N ASN A 210 -27.06 -8.45 11.85
CA ASN A 210 -26.48 -9.78 11.76
C ASN A 210 -25.38 -9.80 10.70
N ILE A 211 -24.16 -10.09 11.10
CA ILE A 211 -23.00 -10.19 10.22
C ILE A 211 -22.51 -11.64 10.27
N LEU A 212 -22.51 -12.32 9.13
CA LEU A 212 -22.05 -13.71 8.99
C LEU A 212 -22.71 -14.67 9.99
N GLY A 213 -24.00 -14.47 10.28
CA GLY A 213 -24.78 -15.31 11.19
C GLY A 213 -24.72 -14.86 12.66
N LEU A 214 -23.90 -13.88 13.01
CA LEU A 214 -23.76 -13.40 14.40
C LEU A 214 -24.39 -12.01 14.57
N GLU A 215 -25.21 -11.87 15.61
CA GLU A 215 -25.86 -10.61 15.96
C GLU A 215 -24.91 -9.66 16.72
N VAL A 216 -24.92 -8.38 16.35
CA VAL A 216 -24.23 -7.31 17.10
C VAL A 216 -25.00 -7.04 18.40
N SER A 217 -24.39 -7.42 19.52
CA SER A 217 -24.93 -7.20 20.87
C SER A 217 -24.92 -5.70 21.24
N ARG A 218 -25.89 -5.26 22.02
CA ARG A 218 -25.92 -3.90 22.58
C ARG A 218 -25.33 -3.80 23.99
N GLU A 219 -24.93 -4.94 24.57
CA GLU A 219 -24.42 -5.03 25.95
C GLU A 219 -22.89 -4.92 26.02
N ASP A 220 -22.23 -4.78 24.87
CA ASP A 220 -20.77 -4.69 24.75
C ASP A 220 -19.99 -5.81 25.45
N LYS A 221 -20.47 -7.05 25.33
CA LYS A 221 -19.93 -8.21 26.06
C LYS A 221 -18.53 -8.69 25.63
N TYR A 222 -17.99 -8.25 24.49
CA TYR A 222 -16.70 -8.73 23.99
C TYR A 222 -15.57 -7.79 24.40
N ALA A 223 -14.57 -8.33 25.10
CA ALA A 223 -13.38 -7.60 25.54
C ALA A 223 -12.26 -7.67 24.48
N PHE A 224 -11.49 -6.59 24.34
CA PHE A 224 -10.38 -6.44 23.39
C PHE A 224 -9.15 -5.90 24.09
N ASP A 225 -7.97 -6.44 23.75
CA ASP A 225 -6.69 -5.85 24.13
C ASP A 225 -6.22 -4.86 23.04
N THR A 226 -6.06 -3.60 23.43
CA THR A 226 -5.64 -2.51 22.54
C THR A 226 -4.15 -2.19 22.64
N THR A 227 -3.40 -2.98 23.44
CA THR A 227 -1.95 -2.87 23.65
C THR A 227 -1.18 -4.02 23.03
N ASN A 228 -1.83 -5.14 22.71
CA ASN A 228 -1.28 -6.17 21.84
C ASN A 228 -1.60 -5.85 20.38
N ILE A 229 -0.65 -5.23 19.69
CA ILE A 229 -0.83 -4.78 18.31
C ILE A 229 0.03 -5.59 17.35
N PHE A 230 -0.43 -5.74 16.12
CA PHE A 230 0.41 -6.24 15.04
C PHE A 230 0.21 -5.42 13.77
N SER A 231 1.31 -5.25 13.03
CA SER A 231 1.32 -4.67 11.69
C SER A 231 1.92 -5.67 10.72
N VAL A 232 1.68 -5.47 9.43
CA VAL A 232 2.23 -6.33 8.37
C VAL A 232 3.17 -5.50 7.52
N TRP A 233 4.35 -6.03 7.22
CA TRP A 233 5.28 -5.43 6.28
C TRP A 233 5.96 -6.50 5.42
N PHE A 234 5.69 -6.45 4.12
CA PHE A 234 6.36 -7.28 3.13
C PHE A 234 7.23 -6.42 2.22
N SER A 235 8.54 -6.57 2.35
CA SER A 235 9.48 -5.83 1.51
C SER A 235 9.42 -6.31 0.06
N ASN A 236 9.49 -5.36 -0.87
CA ASN A 236 9.68 -5.61 -2.29
C ASN A 236 11.15 -5.44 -2.75
N ASN A 237 12.04 -5.17 -1.78
CA ASN A 237 13.48 -5.03 -1.98
C ASN A 237 14.23 -6.03 -1.09
N PRO A 238 14.85 -7.07 -1.66
CA PRO A 238 15.54 -8.10 -0.88
C PRO A 238 16.65 -7.56 0.02
N ALA A 239 17.24 -6.41 -0.32
CA ALA A 239 18.35 -5.84 0.43
C ALA A 239 17.93 -4.90 1.55
N VAL A 240 16.64 -4.55 1.65
CA VAL A 240 16.09 -3.53 2.56
C VAL A 240 14.85 -4.08 3.23
N TYR A 241 14.94 -4.39 4.52
CA TYR A 241 13.78 -4.94 5.25
C TYR A 241 12.66 -3.92 5.42
N MET A 242 12.98 -2.63 5.59
CA MET A 242 11.99 -1.57 5.78
C MET A 242 12.62 -0.19 5.45
N PRO A 243 11.91 0.73 4.76
CA PRO A 243 12.35 2.10 4.54
C PRO A 243 12.47 2.90 5.84
N GLN A 244 13.39 3.88 5.88
CA GLN A 244 13.71 4.62 7.11
C GLN A 244 12.53 5.39 7.72
N HIS A 245 11.66 5.97 6.89
CA HIS A 245 10.48 6.69 7.37
C HIS A 245 9.49 5.74 8.07
N VAL A 246 9.31 4.52 7.55
CA VAL A 246 8.46 3.49 8.18
C VAL A 246 9.12 2.99 9.47
N LYS A 247 10.44 2.74 9.48
CA LYS A 247 11.16 2.35 10.72
C LYS A 247 10.94 3.37 11.83
N THR A 248 11.11 4.65 11.52
CA THR A 248 10.95 5.75 12.48
C THR A 248 9.55 5.78 13.08
N GLN A 249 8.52 5.55 12.26
CA GLN A 249 7.14 5.48 12.71
C GLN A 249 6.89 4.27 13.61
N VAL A 250 7.42 3.10 13.24
CA VAL A 250 7.29 1.87 14.02
C VAL A 250 8.00 1.97 15.37
N GLU A 251 9.20 2.54 15.42
CA GLU A 251 9.93 2.80 16.66
C GLU A 251 9.14 3.74 17.58
N LYS A 252 8.53 4.79 17.01
CA LYS A 252 7.67 5.70 17.78
C LYS A 252 6.47 4.95 18.36
N THR A 253 5.77 4.15 17.55
CA THR A 253 4.63 3.34 17.99
C THR A 253 5.02 2.33 19.06
N ALA A 254 6.12 1.60 18.89
CA ALA A 254 6.60 0.63 19.87
C ALA A 254 6.94 1.27 21.22
N LYS A 255 7.57 2.45 21.21
CA LYS A 255 7.86 3.22 22.43
C LYS A 255 6.60 3.71 23.13
N LEU A 256 5.63 4.24 22.39
CA LEU A 256 4.35 4.73 22.94
C LEU A 256 3.47 3.60 23.48
N ASN A 257 3.55 2.41 22.87
CA ASN A 257 2.74 1.27 23.25
C ASN A 257 3.23 0.56 24.52
N GLN A 258 4.41 0.89 25.07
CA GLN A 258 4.92 0.24 26.28
C GLN A 258 3.98 0.46 27.49
N PRO A 259 3.69 -0.59 28.30
CA PRO A 259 4.31 -1.92 28.31
C PRO A 259 3.64 -2.98 27.40
N GLY A 260 2.77 -2.57 26.48
CA GLY A 260 2.14 -3.43 25.47
C GLY A 260 3.11 -4.13 24.51
N LYS A 261 2.57 -5.00 23.66
CA LYS A 261 3.31 -5.80 22.68
C LYS A 261 3.12 -5.26 21.28
N THR A 262 4.22 -5.06 20.56
CA THR A 262 4.20 -4.67 19.14
C THR A 262 4.80 -5.79 18.32
N ARG A 263 4.01 -6.34 17.39
CA ARG A 263 4.41 -7.40 16.47
C ARG A 263 4.48 -6.91 15.03
N ILE A 264 5.44 -7.43 14.25
CA ILE A 264 5.49 -7.21 12.80
C ILE A 264 5.47 -8.55 12.09
N VAL A 265 4.47 -8.74 11.25
CA VAL A 265 4.34 -9.89 10.35
C VAL A 265 5.13 -9.59 9.09
N PHE A 266 6.04 -10.49 8.72
CA PHE A 266 6.89 -10.34 7.54
C PHE A 266 7.10 -11.69 6.84
N SER A 267 7.77 -11.65 5.69
CA SER A 267 8.20 -12.85 4.94
C SER A 267 9.72 -12.83 4.82
N SER A 268 10.38 -13.84 5.38
CA SER A 268 11.84 -13.99 5.25
C SER A 268 12.25 -14.23 3.81
N LEU A 269 11.43 -14.90 2.99
CA LEU A 269 11.69 -15.12 1.56
C LEU A 269 11.69 -13.84 0.72
N CYS A 270 11.17 -12.73 1.24
CA CYS A 270 11.27 -11.41 0.62
C CYS A 270 12.61 -10.70 0.87
N LEU A 271 13.48 -11.25 1.72
CA LEU A 271 14.73 -10.63 2.16
C LEU A 271 15.93 -11.54 1.90
N ASN A 272 17.09 -10.92 1.63
CA ASN A 272 18.36 -11.63 1.64
C ASN A 272 18.85 -11.84 3.09
N GLU A 273 19.82 -12.73 3.26
CA GLU A 273 20.32 -13.14 4.58
C GLU A 273 20.78 -11.96 5.45
N THR A 274 21.53 -11.02 4.87
CA THR A 274 21.98 -9.80 5.58
C THR A 274 20.80 -8.99 6.09
N ALA A 275 19.82 -8.68 5.22
CA ALA A 275 18.65 -7.90 5.61
C ALA A 275 17.79 -8.61 6.66
N GLN A 276 17.76 -9.96 6.67
CA GLN A 276 17.07 -10.73 7.71
C GLN A 276 17.78 -10.59 9.07
N ILE A 277 19.11 -10.73 9.12
CA ILE A 277 19.90 -10.56 10.34
C ILE A 277 19.73 -9.14 10.90
N ASP A 278 19.84 -8.13 10.04
CA ASP A 278 19.68 -6.73 10.42
C ASP A 278 18.27 -6.45 10.95
N PHE A 279 17.24 -7.04 10.35
CA PHE A 279 15.87 -6.86 10.80
C PHE A 279 15.62 -7.49 12.17
N GLN A 280 16.14 -8.69 12.41
CA GLN A 280 16.05 -9.37 13.71
C GLN A 280 16.75 -8.57 14.81
N GLN A 281 17.94 -8.03 14.52
CA GLN A 281 18.70 -7.21 15.46
C GLN A 281 17.94 -5.91 15.79
N TRP A 282 17.48 -5.18 14.77
CA TRP A 282 16.70 -3.95 14.96
C TRP A 282 15.40 -4.20 15.74
N ALA A 283 14.69 -5.29 15.48
CA ALA A 283 13.46 -5.61 16.17
C ALA A 283 13.72 -5.91 17.65
N LYS A 284 14.79 -6.66 17.97
CA LYS A 284 15.21 -6.94 19.34
C LYS A 284 15.56 -5.67 20.11
N GLU A 285 16.29 -4.73 19.49
CA GLU A 285 16.67 -3.46 20.10
C GLU A 285 15.46 -2.57 20.44
N ASN A 286 14.37 -2.71 19.69
CA ASN A 286 13.15 -1.91 19.86
C ASN A 286 12.03 -2.64 20.60
N ASN A 287 12.29 -3.83 21.16
CA ASN A 287 11.28 -4.68 21.82
C ASN A 287 10.08 -4.99 20.92
N ILE A 288 10.36 -5.30 19.65
CA ILE A 288 9.39 -5.69 18.63
C ILE A 288 9.53 -7.19 18.37
N GLU A 289 8.41 -7.90 18.34
CA GLU A 289 8.38 -9.31 17.99
C GLU A 289 8.13 -9.48 16.49
N LEU A 290 8.97 -10.27 15.82
CA LEU A 290 8.82 -10.57 14.40
C LEU A 290 8.09 -11.91 14.22
N VAL A 291 7.09 -11.92 13.33
CA VAL A 291 6.32 -13.11 12.95
C VAL A 291 6.59 -13.41 11.48
N ASP A 292 7.40 -14.43 11.21
CA ASP A 292 7.72 -14.85 9.84
C ASP A 292 6.67 -15.82 9.30
N ILE A 293 5.91 -15.40 8.29
CA ILE A 293 4.88 -16.24 7.67
C ILE A 293 5.46 -17.47 6.97
N ASP A 294 6.73 -17.42 6.56
CA ASP A 294 7.38 -18.53 5.84
C ASP A 294 7.76 -19.67 6.79
N SER A 295 7.91 -19.37 8.09
CA SER A 295 8.23 -20.33 9.15
C SER A 295 7.01 -21.09 9.70
N ILE A 296 5.79 -20.66 9.37
CA ILE A 296 4.55 -21.25 9.89
C ILE A 296 4.28 -22.60 9.22
N ASP A 297 4.15 -23.67 10.03
CA ASP A 297 3.78 -25.00 9.55
C ASP A 297 2.29 -25.06 9.17
N LEU A 298 2.02 -25.14 7.87
CA LEU A 298 0.68 -25.23 7.30
C LEU A 298 -0.12 -26.44 7.83
N LYS A 299 0.54 -27.54 8.20
CA LYS A 299 -0.14 -28.74 8.71
C LYS A 299 -0.78 -28.54 10.08
N SER A 300 -0.34 -27.52 10.81
CA SER A 300 -0.88 -27.16 12.13
C SER A 300 -2.09 -26.23 12.05
N LEU A 301 -2.43 -25.74 10.86
CA LEU A 301 -3.50 -24.76 10.64
C LEU A 301 -4.82 -25.43 10.27
N SER A 302 -5.92 -24.67 10.41
CA SER A 302 -7.17 -25.04 9.76
C SER A 302 -7.00 -25.01 8.24
N GLU A 303 -7.86 -25.74 7.51
CA GLU A 303 -7.82 -25.74 6.04
C GLU A 303 -7.98 -24.33 5.46
N THR A 304 -8.89 -23.54 6.03
CA THR A 304 -9.13 -22.15 5.62
C THR A 304 -7.92 -21.24 5.88
N ASP A 305 -7.29 -21.35 7.05
CA ASP A 305 -6.09 -20.57 7.39
C ASP A 305 -4.90 -20.94 6.49
N ALA A 306 -4.71 -22.24 6.23
CA ALA A 306 -3.68 -22.72 5.33
C ALA A 306 -3.87 -22.20 3.90
N GLN A 307 -5.11 -22.18 3.39
CA GLN A 307 -5.44 -21.63 2.08
C GLN A 307 -5.14 -20.13 1.99
N LEU A 308 -5.57 -19.32 2.98
CA LEU A 308 -5.25 -17.89 3.02
C LEU A 308 -3.75 -17.63 3.06
N LEU A 309 -3.02 -18.38 3.89
CA LEU A 309 -1.58 -18.22 4.03
C LEU A 309 -0.85 -18.61 2.74
N ASN A 310 -1.31 -19.64 2.04
CA ASN A 310 -0.79 -20.01 0.72
C ASN A 310 -1.06 -18.92 -0.32
N LEU A 311 -2.28 -18.38 -0.39
CA LEU A 311 -2.59 -17.26 -1.29
C LEU A 311 -1.71 -16.04 -1.01
N ALA A 312 -1.43 -15.74 0.26
CA ALA A 312 -0.51 -14.65 0.62
C ALA A 312 0.93 -14.94 0.17
N LYS A 313 1.41 -16.19 0.33
CA LYS A 313 2.73 -16.61 -0.15
C LYS A 313 2.82 -16.56 -1.68
N ASP A 314 1.77 -16.94 -2.39
CA ASP A 314 1.68 -16.89 -3.86
C ASP A 314 1.72 -15.44 -4.37
N GLU A 315 0.99 -14.52 -3.72
CA GLU A 315 1.04 -13.08 -3.99
C GLU A 315 2.47 -12.53 -3.83
N LEU A 316 3.17 -12.91 -2.76
CA LEU A 316 4.54 -12.48 -2.53
C LEU A 316 5.54 -13.12 -3.51
N GLU A 317 5.35 -14.38 -3.87
CA GLU A 317 6.17 -15.04 -4.88
C GLU A 317 6.00 -14.42 -6.26
N ALA A 318 4.76 -14.14 -6.67
CA ALA A 318 4.45 -13.45 -7.90
C ALA A 318 5.01 -12.03 -7.90
N MET A 319 4.95 -11.31 -6.78
CA MET A 319 5.61 -9.99 -6.61
C MET A 319 7.12 -10.09 -6.86
N ARG A 320 7.81 -11.03 -6.18
CA ARG A 320 9.27 -11.22 -6.34
C ARG A 320 9.67 -11.56 -7.78
N LYS A 321 8.81 -12.27 -8.51
CA LYS A 321 9.00 -12.62 -9.93
C LYS A 321 8.56 -11.54 -10.92
N GLY A 322 7.99 -10.43 -10.46
CA GLY A 322 7.43 -9.39 -11.34
C GLY A 322 6.18 -9.84 -12.12
N LYS A 323 5.42 -10.81 -11.59
CA LYS A 323 4.26 -11.44 -12.24
C LYS A 323 2.92 -10.97 -11.66
N GLY A 324 2.82 -9.69 -11.29
CA GLY A 324 1.58 -9.05 -10.87
C GLY A 324 1.08 -9.35 -9.45
N GLY A 325 1.89 -10.05 -8.66
CA GLY A 325 1.62 -10.22 -7.22
C GLY A 325 1.73 -8.91 -6.45
N ASN A 326 0.97 -8.78 -5.37
CA ASN A 326 0.83 -7.53 -4.62
C ASN A 326 1.02 -7.72 -3.09
N PRO A 327 1.98 -7.03 -2.45
CA PRO A 327 2.24 -7.10 -1.02
C PRO A 327 1.08 -6.56 -0.16
N ALA A 328 0.27 -5.61 -0.65
CA ALA A 328 -0.92 -5.19 0.07
C ALA A 328 -2.01 -6.26 0.03
N ALA A 329 -2.16 -6.97 -1.09
CA ALA A 329 -3.07 -8.11 -1.17
C ALA A 329 -2.63 -9.25 -0.23
N ALA A 330 -1.33 -9.57 -0.21
CA ALA A 330 -0.77 -10.51 0.77
C ALA A 330 -1.02 -10.04 2.21
N SER A 331 -0.85 -8.74 2.49
CA SER A 331 -1.12 -8.13 3.79
C SER A 331 -2.59 -8.23 4.19
N ASP A 332 -3.51 -7.95 3.26
CA ASP A 332 -4.94 -8.11 3.47
C ASP A 332 -5.30 -9.55 3.86
N LEU A 333 -4.71 -10.55 3.20
CA LEU A 333 -4.96 -11.98 3.43
C LEU A 333 -4.51 -12.43 4.83
N VAL A 334 -3.28 -12.09 5.24
CA VAL A 334 -2.70 -12.58 6.51
C VAL A 334 -3.39 -12.01 7.76
N ARG A 335 -4.10 -10.89 7.63
CA ARG A 335 -4.92 -10.31 8.72
C ARG A 335 -6.09 -11.22 9.12
N TRP A 336 -6.40 -12.26 8.35
CA TRP A 336 -7.50 -13.20 8.62
C TRP A 336 -7.03 -14.61 9.02
N VAL A 337 -5.76 -14.77 9.38
CA VAL A 337 -5.18 -16.07 9.78
C VAL A 337 -5.07 -16.13 11.31
N ASP A 338 -5.71 -17.12 11.96
CA ASP A 338 -5.85 -17.17 13.44
C ASP A 338 -4.49 -17.20 14.16
N VAL A 339 -3.51 -17.94 13.62
CA VAL A 339 -2.17 -18.02 14.23
C VAL A 339 -1.41 -16.69 14.20
N ILE A 340 -1.68 -15.83 13.21
CA ILE A 340 -1.08 -14.50 13.08
C ILE A 340 -1.74 -13.53 14.06
N ILE A 341 -3.08 -13.57 14.13
CA ILE A 341 -3.88 -12.79 15.06
C ILE A 341 -3.46 -13.10 16.51
N GLY A 342 -3.33 -14.39 16.86
CA GLY A 342 -2.97 -14.81 18.22
C GLY A 342 -4.17 -14.76 19.18
N GLU A 343 -3.92 -14.55 20.48
CA GLU A 343 -4.95 -14.67 21.53
C GLU A 343 -5.98 -13.54 21.55
N SER A 344 -5.56 -12.29 21.40
CA SER A 344 -6.37 -11.09 21.16
C SER A 344 -5.42 -9.99 20.76
N SER A 345 -5.71 -9.32 19.65
CA SER A 345 -4.83 -8.27 19.14
C SER A 345 -5.60 -7.24 18.33
N THR A 346 -4.94 -6.12 18.06
CA THR A 346 -5.41 -5.11 17.12
C THR A 346 -4.45 -5.02 15.95
N TYR A 347 -4.93 -5.36 14.75
CA TYR A 347 -4.23 -5.05 13.50
C TYR A 347 -4.26 -3.54 13.26
N ILE A 348 -3.11 -2.98 12.89
CA ILE A 348 -2.97 -1.60 12.41
C ILE A 348 -2.04 -1.54 11.20
N ASP A 349 -2.46 -0.78 10.18
CA ASP A 349 -1.55 -0.36 9.11
C ASP A 349 -0.32 0.31 9.72
N ILE A 350 0.85 -0.02 9.17
CA ILE A 350 2.15 0.25 9.82
C ILE A 350 2.48 1.75 9.94
N ASP A 351 1.84 2.56 9.11
CA ASP A 351 2.01 4.00 9.03
C ASP A 351 1.01 4.79 9.90
N LEU A 352 0.05 4.10 10.54
CA LEU A 352 -0.95 4.79 11.34
C LEU A 352 -0.33 5.42 12.60
N PRO A 353 -0.63 6.70 12.89
CA PRO A 353 -0.18 7.34 14.11
C PRO A 353 -0.92 6.82 15.33
N MET A 354 -0.15 6.37 16.32
CA MET A 354 -0.67 6.13 17.68
C MET A 354 -0.95 7.47 18.37
N ASN A 355 -2.08 7.54 19.08
CA ASN A 355 -2.50 8.73 19.82
C ASN A 355 -1.68 8.88 21.10
N ASP A 356 -1.05 10.06 21.30
CA ASP A 356 -0.17 10.35 22.45
C ASP A 356 -0.90 10.46 23.81
N LYS A 357 -2.23 10.24 23.85
CA LYS A 357 -3.02 10.26 25.09
C LYS A 357 -2.93 8.89 25.79
N LYS A 358 -3.23 8.85 27.10
CA LYS A 358 -3.19 7.61 27.91
C LYS A 358 -3.77 6.42 27.14
N VAL A 359 -2.90 5.46 26.86
CA VAL A 359 -3.20 4.19 26.20
C VAL A 359 -4.29 3.50 27.02
N THR A 360 -5.47 3.34 26.44
CA THR A 360 -6.48 2.46 27.05
C THR A 360 -5.99 1.04 26.89
N VAL A 361 -6.16 0.18 27.88
CA VAL A 361 -5.65 -1.20 27.82
C VAL A 361 -6.70 -2.14 27.25
N GLU A 362 -7.88 -2.12 27.86
CA GLU A 362 -9.00 -2.97 27.50
C GLU A 362 -10.21 -2.13 27.09
N VAL A 363 -10.85 -2.52 25.99
CA VAL A 363 -12.09 -1.93 25.51
C VAL A 363 -13.13 -3.02 25.26
N HIS A 364 -14.39 -2.63 25.35
CA HIS A 364 -15.53 -3.52 25.22
C HIS A 364 -16.37 -3.14 24.00
N SER A 365 -16.97 -4.13 23.35
CA SER A 365 -17.80 -3.93 22.17
C SER A 365 -18.81 -5.06 21.99
N GLY A 366 -19.86 -4.77 21.23
CA GLY A 366 -20.96 -5.69 20.98
C GLY A 366 -20.73 -6.72 19.88
N PHE A 367 -19.60 -6.69 19.19
CA PHE A 367 -19.25 -7.62 18.14
C PHE A 367 -17.79 -8.10 18.29
N PRO A 368 -17.43 -9.36 17.99
CA PRO A 368 -16.11 -9.91 18.35
C PRO A 368 -14.96 -9.55 17.39
N VAL A 369 -15.26 -8.96 16.23
CA VAL A 369 -14.27 -8.44 15.25
C VAL A 369 -14.69 -7.04 14.79
N LEU A 370 -13.90 -6.02 15.12
CA LEU A 370 -14.23 -4.63 14.83
C LEU A 370 -13.47 -4.13 13.62
N LEU A 371 -14.15 -3.42 12.72
CA LEU A 371 -13.52 -2.75 11.55
C LEU A 371 -13.48 -1.24 11.77
N ASN A 372 -12.62 -0.56 11.01
CA ASN A 372 -12.69 0.89 10.87
C ASN A 372 -13.92 1.27 10.04
N MET A 373 -14.78 2.13 10.60
CA MET A 373 -16.04 2.50 9.99
C MET A 373 -16.33 3.98 10.15
N GLY A 374 -17.07 4.52 9.20
CA GLY A 374 -17.51 5.90 9.17
C GLY A 374 -18.68 6.09 8.22
N SER A 375 -19.03 7.34 7.91
CA SER A 375 -20.09 7.60 6.94
C SER A 375 -20.05 9.00 6.35
N ALA A 376 -20.41 9.12 5.08
CA ALA A 376 -20.51 10.38 4.37
C ALA A 376 -21.96 10.77 4.09
N LEU A 377 -22.28 12.06 4.22
CA LEU A 377 -23.59 12.63 3.96
C LEU A 377 -23.67 13.28 2.59
N THR A 378 -24.61 12.81 1.77
CA THR A 378 -25.05 13.51 0.56
C THR A 378 -26.29 14.35 0.84
N LYS A 379 -26.21 15.65 0.54
CA LYS A 379 -27.33 16.61 0.67
C LYS A 379 -27.83 17.00 -0.72
N ASN A 380 -28.95 16.41 -1.15
CA ASN A 380 -29.57 16.74 -2.44
C ASN A 380 -30.81 17.62 -2.23
N GLY A 381 -30.60 18.89 -1.84
CA GLY A 381 -31.59 19.99 -1.86
C GLY A 381 -32.95 19.76 -1.18
N GLN A 382 -33.81 18.91 -1.76
CA GLN A 382 -35.19 18.63 -1.35
C GLN A 382 -35.37 17.29 -0.61
N GLN A 383 -34.40 16.37 -0.64
CA GLN A 383 -34.45 15.07 0.04
C GLN A 383 -33.80 15.16 1.44
N PRO A 384 -34.16 14.28 2.40
CA PRO A 384 -33.34 14.10 3.61
C PRO A 384 -31.89 13.78 3.21
N ALA A 385 -30.93 14.25 4.01
CA ALA A 385 -29.54 13.91 3.77
C ALA A 385 -29.38 12.39 3.83
N MET A 386 -28.70 11.80 2.86
CA MET A 386 -28.46 10.37 2.80
C MET A 386 -27.11 10.08 3.44
N GLU A 387 -27.07 9.15 4.38
CA GLU A 387 -25.85 8.68 5.04
C GLU A 387 -25.35 7.40 4.37
N ASN A 388 -24.16 7.49 3.78
CA ASN A 388 -23.48 6.40 3.10
C ASN A 388 -22.41 5.82 4.01
N PRO A 389 -22.48 4.53 4.38
CA PRO A 389 -21.46 3.90 5.20
C PRO A 389 -20.13 3.78 4.45
N ALA A 390 -19.03 3.89 5.20
CA ALA A 390 -17.67 3.65 4.73
C ALA A 390 -17.00 2.64 5.67
N PHE A 391 -16.22 1.73 5.08
CA PHE A 391 -15.51 0.67 5.79
C PHE A 391 -14.05 0.64 5.33
N ASN A 392 -13.13 0.33 6.24
CA ASN A 392 -11.73 0.08 5.93
C ASN A 392 -11.14 -0.99 6.85
N THR A 393 -10.06 -1.60 6.39
CA THR A 393 -9.32 -2.70 7.02
C THR A 393 -7.93 -2.27 7.49
N ASP A 394 -7.64 -0.97 7.48
CA ASP A 394 -6.44 -0.36 8.03
C ASP A 394 -6.35 -0.49 9.56
N MET A 395 -7.49 -0.71 10.23
CA MET A 395 -7.56 -1.05 11.65
C MET A 395 -8.59 -2.17 11.86
N ILE A 396 -8.19 -3.26 12.51
CA ILE A 396 -9.07 -4.38 12.85
C ILE A 396 -8.78 -4.84 14.28
N ALA A 397 -9.79 -4.90 15.15
CA ALA A 397 -9.61 -5.43 16.51
C ALA A 397 -10.27 -6.81 16.64
N TYR A 398 -9.58 -7.74 17.30
CA TYR A 398 -10.03 -9.12 17.54
C TYR A 398 -10.23 -9.36 19.03
N SER A 399 -11.45 -9.74 19.43
CA SER A 399 -11.82 -9.90 20.84
C SER A 399 -11.08 -11.06 21.49
N LYS A 400 -11.05 -11.11 22.82
CA LYS A 400 -10.54 -12.25 23.62
C LYS A 400 -11.39 -13.51 23.49
N ASP A 401 -12.64 -13.39 23.03
CA ASP A 401 -13.53 -14.51 22.79
C ASP A 401 -13.13 -15.22 21.48
N LYS A 402 -12.31 -16.27 21.62
CA LYS A 402 -11.76 -17.01 20.48
C LYS A 402 -12.83 -17.70 19.64
N GLU A 403 -13.89 -18.21 20.28
CA GLU A 403 -14.93 -18.94 19.57
C GLU A 403 -15.82 -17.99 18.78
N ALA A 404 -16.26 -16.89 19.39
CA ALA A 404 -17.10 -15.90 18.72
C ALA A 404 -16.35 -15.23 17.54
N ARG A 405 -15.06 -14.92 17.68
CA ARG A 405 -14.30 -14.31 16.58
C ARG A 405 -14.00 -15.30 15.45
N ARG A 406 -13.81 -16.59 15.75
CA ARG A 406 -13.47 -17.62 14.74
C ARG A 406 -14.54 -17.72 13.65
N GLN A 407 -15.82 -17.72 14.03
CA GLN A 407 -16.94 -17.72 13.08
C GLN A 407 -16.82 -16.56 12.06
N ILE A 408 -16.47 -15.37 12.54
CA ILE A 408 -16.35 -14.18 11.70
C ILE A 408 -15.11 -14.23 10.82
N ILE A 409 -13.96 -14.59 11.40
CA ILE A 409 -12.69 -14.71 10.67
C ILE A 409 -12.83 -15.73 9.54
N GLU A 410 -13.32 -16.94 9.84
CA GLU A 410 -13.52 -17.98 8.82
C GLU A 410 -14.54 -17.56 7.75
N GLY A 411 -15.62 -16.87 8.13
CA GLY A 411 -16.63 -16.40 7.18
C GLY A 411 -16.07 -15.37 6.21
N VAL A 412 -15.23 -14.45 6.69
CA VAL A 412 -14.50 -13.50 5.83
C VAL A 412 -13.48 -14.21 4.96
N ALA A 413 -12.67 -15.10 5.54
CA ALA A 413 -11.65 -15.87 4.85
C ALA A 413 -12.24 -16.68 3.68
N LYS A 414 -13.32 -17.42 3.91
CA LYS A 414 -14.01 -18.21 2.87
C LYS A 414 -14.53 -17.34 1.72
N LYS A 415 -15.05 -16.13 2.02
CA LYS A 415 -15.48 -15.18 0.99
C LYS A 415 -14.28 -14.69 0.15
N ILE A 416 -13.15 -14.38 0.77
CA ILE A 416 -11.94 -13.93 0.06
C ILE A 416 -11.38 -15.07 -0.81
N ILE A 417 -11.21 -16.27 -0.24
CA ILE A 417 -10.72 -17.45 -0.97
C ILE A 417 -11.59 -17.71 -2.20
N ALA A 418 -12.92 -17.69 -2.05
CA ALA A 418 -13.84 -17.93 -3.16
C ALA A 418 -13.65 -16.92 -4.31
N ARG A 419 -13.30 -15.65 -4.01
CA ARG A 419 -13.01 -14.63 -5.04
C ARG A 419 -11.71 -14.93 -5.78
N TYR A 420 -10.67 -15.37 -5.06
CA TYR A 420 -9.40 -15.79 -5.67
C TYR A 420 -9.57 -17.03 -6.56
N GLU A 421 -10.25 -18.06 -6.07
CA GLU A 421 -10.48 -19.30 -6.80
C GLU A 421 -11.40 -19.11 -8.02
N ASN A 422 -12.36 -18.18 -7.96
CA ASN A 422 -13.36 -17.95 -9.00
C ASN A 422 -13.23 -16.55 -9.61
N CYS A 423 -12.00 -16.09 -9.86
CA CYS A 423 -11.69 -14.73 -10.29
C CYS A 423 -12.50 -14.28 -11.53
N ALA A 424 -12.49 -15.09 -12.60
CA ALA A 424 -13.23 -14.79 -13.83
C ALA A 424 -14.74 -14.62 -13.59
N LYS A 425 -15.33 -15.54 -12.82
CA LYS A 425 -16.76 -15.51 -12.46
C LYS A 425 -17.10 -14.27 -11.63
N TYR A 426 -16.28 -13.94 -10.63
CA TYR A 426 -16.49 -12.77 -9.80
C TYR A 426 -16.48 -11.47 -10.62
N ILE A 427 -15.51 -11.33 -11.54
CA ILE A 427 -15.44 -10.17 -12.45
C ILE A 427 -16.68 -10.11 -13.35
N GLU A 428 -17.12 -11.24 -13.89
CA GLU A 428 -18.29 -11.32 -14.77
C GLU A 428 -19.58 -10.89 -14.06
N GLU A 429 -19.76 -11.30 -12.80
CA GLU A 429 -20.94 -10.97 -11.98
C GLU A 429 -20.85 -9.59 -11.31
N SER A 430 -19.66 -8.98 -11.30
CA SER A 430 -19.43 -7.72 -10.60
C SER A 430 -20.23 -6.55 -11.19
N LYS A 431 -20.74 -5.72 -10.29
CA LYS A 431 -21.40 -4.42 -10.58
C LYS A 431 -20.47 -3.22 -10.32
N ASN A 432 -19.24 -3.46 -9.89
CA ASN A 432 -18.25 -2.40 -9.73
C ASN A 432 -17.94 -1.80 -11.10
N GLU A 433 -18.10 -0.48 -11.27
CA GLU A 433 -17.98 0.19 -12.58
C GLU A 433 -16.65 -0.11 -13.28
N GLU A 434 -15.57 -0.20 -12.51
CA GLU A 434 -14.22 -0.41 -13.01
C GLU A 434 -13.97 -1.86 -13.43
N LEU A 435 -14.54 -2.83 -12.69
CA LEU A 435 -14.54 -4.23 -13.13
C LEU A 435 -15.46 -4.47 -14.33
N VAL A 436 -16.59 -3.76 -14.41
CA VAL A 436 -17.46 -3.77 -15.59
C VAL A 436 -16.74 -3.19 -16.81
N ARG A 437 -15.92 -2.16 -16.61
CA ARG A 437 -15.08 -1.60 -17.66
C ARG A 437 -14.00 -2.60 -18.10
N LEU A 438 -13.34 -3.25 -17.14
CA LEU A 438 -12.33 -4.28 -17.42
C LEU A 438 -12.92 -5.45 -18.20
N LYS A 439 -14.03 -6.04 -17.76
CA LYS A 439 -14.61 -7.22 -18.41
C LYS A 439 -15.05 -6.98 -19.85
N ASN A 440 -15.41 -5.74 -20.15
CA ASN A 440 -15.81 -5.32 -21.49
C ASN A 440 -14.62 -5.00 -22.40
N SER A 441 -13.40 -4.91 -21.87
CA SER A 441 -12.21 -4.55 -22.65
C SER A 441 -11.77 -5.68 -23.59
N PRO A 442 -11.26 -5.38 -24.79
CA PRO A 442 -10.72 -6.38 -25.71
C PRO A 442 -9.56 -7.17 -25.10
N GLY A 443 -8.67 -6.50 -24.36
CA GLY A 443 -7.51 -7.11 -23.72
C GLY A 443 -7.90 -8.15 -22.66
N TYR A 444 -8.92 -7.85 -21.84
CA TYR A 444 -9.44 -8.82 -20.88
C TYR A 444 -10.10 -10.01 -21.58
N LYS A 445 -10.94 -9.77 -22.59
CA LYS A 445 -11.59 -10.86 -23.34
C LYS A 445 -10.59 -11.80 -23.99
N LEU A 446 -9.54 -11.25 -24.61
CA LEU A 446 -8.45 -12.03 -25.19
C LEU A 446 -7.67 -12.81 -24.11
N PHE A 447 -7.47 -12.20 -22.94
CA PHE A 447 -6.81 -12.85 -21.81
C PHE A 447 -7.63 -14.04 -21.29
N VAL A 448 -8.94 -13.86 -21.12
CA VAL A 448 -9.89 -14.93 -20.72
C VAL A 448 -9.90 -16.06 -21.75
N GLU A 449 -9.96 -15.73 -23.04
CA GLU A 449 -9.95 -16.71 -24.13
C GLU A 449 -8.66 -17.55 -24.13
N LYS A 450 -7.50 -16.89 -24.01
CA LYS A 450 -6.19 -17.57 -23.96
C LYS A 450 -6.01 -18.50 -22.76
N THR A 451 -6.74 -18.23 -21.68
CA THR A 451 -6.64 -18.97 -20.41
C THR A 451 -7.80 -19.94 -20.22
N ASP A 452 -8.71 -20.05 -21.19
CA ASP A 452 -9.95 -20.85 -21.08
C ASP A 452 -10.74 -20.51 -19.80
N GLY A 453 -10.73 -19.23 -19.42
CA GLY A 453 -11.33 -18.72 -18.18
C GLY A 453 -10.64 -19.16 -16.87
N LYS A 454 -9.51 -19.86 -16.95
CA LYS A 454 -8.75 -20.37 -15.80
C LYS A 454 -7.44 -19.60 -15.66
N PHE A 455 -7.50 -18.51 -14.88
CA PHE A 455 -6.34 -17.69 -14.59
C PHE A 455 -6.31 -17.30 -13.11
N ASP A 456 -5.09 -17.12 -12.59
CA ASP A 456 -4.91 -16.49 -11.29
C ASP A 456 -4.98 -14.95 -11.40
N LEU A 457 -5.31 -14.31 -10.28
CA LEU A 457 -5.47 -12.86 -10.20
C LEU A 457 -4.16 -12.10 -10.44
N CYS A 458 -3.01 -12.69 -10.11
CA CYS A 458 -1.69 -12.06 -10.30
C CYS A 458 -1.39 -11.89 -11.79
N ALA A 459 -1.67 -12.91 -12.61
CA ALA A 459 -1.52 -12.88 -14.05
C ALA A 459 -2.41 -11.80 -14.69
N LEU A 460 -3.66 -11.66 -14.22
CA LEU A 460 -4.54 -10.57 -14.68
C LEU A 460 -3.98 -9.19 -14.30
N ARG A 461 -3.52 -9.02 -13.06
CA ARG A 461 -2.88 -7.76 -12.61
C ARG A 461 -1.64 -7.43 -13.42
N ALA A 462 -0.83 -8.43 -13.80
CA ALA A 462 0.32 -8.26 -14.69
C ALA A 462 -0.12 -7.74 -16.07
N ALA A 463 -1.11 -8.38 -16.70
CA ALA A 463 -1.64 -7.97 -18.01
C ALA A 463 -2.18 -6.52 -17.98
N VAL A 464 -2.92 -6.15 -16.93
CA VAL A 464 -3.43 -4.77 -16.76
C VAL A 464 -2.28 -3.79 -16.49
N SER A 465 -1.21 -4.22 -15.84
CA SER A 465 -0.02 -3.38 -15.61
C SER A 465 0.78 -3.17 -16.89
N GLU A 466 0.78 -4.09 -17.84
CA GLU A 466 1.47 -3.90 -19.12
C GLU A 466 0.72 -2.94 -20.06
N ALA A 467 -0.57 -2.72 -19.85
CA ALA A 467 -1.40 -1.91 -20.74
C ALA A 467 -1.04 -0.41 -20.80
N HIS A 468 -0.20 0.13 -19.91
CA HIS A 468 0.13 1.57 -19.88
C HIS A 468 1.54 1.90 -20.40
N GLN A 469 2.25 0.94 -21.02
CA GLN A 469 3.60 1.20 -21.52
C GLN A 469 3.63 2.29 -22.59
N ASP A 470 2.63 2.29 -23.47
CA ASP A 470 2.46 3.26 -24.54
C ASP A 470 0.98 3.36 -24.97
N ALA A 471 0.69 4.34 -25.84
CA ALA A 471 -0.65 4.63 -26.32
C ALA A 471 -1.30 3.44 -27.07
N LEU A 472 -0.52 2.69 -27.87
CA LEU A 472 -0.99 1.53 -28.61
C LEU A 472 -1.37 0.38 -27.68
N SER A 473 -0.52 0.08 -26.69
CA SER A 473 -0.77 -0.94 -25.67
C SER A 473 -2.06 -0.63 -24.91
N PHE A 474 -2.25 0.64 -24.53
CA PHE A 474 -3.45 1.08 -23.82
C PHE A 474 -4.70 0.96 -24.69
N ALA A 475 -4.64 1.47 -25.93
CA ALA A 475 -5.76 1.42 -26.87
C ALA A 475 -6.12 -0.03 -27.25
N THR A 476 -5.13 -0.89 -27.42
CA THR A 476 -5.32 -2.31 -27.73
C THR A 476 -5.96 -3.06 -26.57
N PHE A 477 -5.51 -2.79 -25.34
CA PHE A 477 -6.05 -3.47 -24.17
C PHE A 477 -7.46 -2.98 -23.81
N PHE A 478 -7.67 -1.66 -23.72
CA PHE A 478 -8.95 -1.10 -23.28
C PHE A 478 -9.98 -0.91 -24.40
N GLY A 479 -9.54 -0.89 -25.66
CA GLY A 479 -10.39 -0.71 -26.82
C GLY A 479 -10.58 0.75 -27.23
N ALA A 480 -10.98 0.94 -28.49
CA ALA A 480 -11.15 2.24 -29.10
C ALA A 480 -12.23 3.09 -28.43
N GLU A 481 -13.31 2.47 -27.97
CA GLU A 481 -14.43 3.14 -27.32
C GLU A 481 -14.00 3.78 -26.00
N TYR A 482 -13.24 3.05 -25.18
CA TYR A 482 -12.73 3.57 -23.91
C TYR A 482 -11.62 4.60 -24.14
N PHE A 483 -10.71 4.34 -25.08
CA PHE A 483 -9.67 5.29 -25.46
C PHE A 483 -10.29 6.63 -25.90
N ALA A 484 -11.31 6.57 -26.76
CA ALA A 484 -12.03 7.75 -27.22
C ALA A 484 -12.77 8.45 -26.07
N LYS A 485 -13.47 7.71 -25.20
CA LYS A 485 -14.14 8.30 -24.02
C LYS A 485 -13.16 9.03 -23.09
N THR A 486 -11.92 8.54 -23.02
CA THR A 486 -10.90 9.06 -22.09
C THR A 486 -10.16 10.26 -22.68
N PHE A 487 -9.69 10.15 -23.93
CA PHE A 487 -8.78 11.13 -24.53
C PHE A 487 -9.41 11.94 -25.68
N ALA A 488 -10.58 11.57 -26.18
CA ALA A 488 -11.11 12.11 -27.43
C ALA A 488 -12.65 12.29 -27.40
N THR A 489 -13.25 12.36 -28.59
CA THR A 489 -14.72 12.33 -28.77
C THR A 489 -15.14 11.00 -29.40
N GLN A 490 -16.41 10.61 -29.23
CA GLN A 490 -16.93 9.36 -29.81
C GLN A 490 -16.81 9.30 -31.34
N GLU A 491 -16.78 10.46 -32.00
CA GLU A 491 -16.60 10.57 -33.45
C GLU A 491 -15.25 10.04 -33.94
N LEU A 492 -14.22 10.02 -33.07
CA LEU A 492 -12.87 9.54 -33.41
C LEU A 492 -12.69 8.03 -33.24
N ILE A 493 -13.71 7.30 -32.76
CA ILE A 493 -13.66 5.83 -32.59
C ILE A 493 -13.22 5.11 -33.88
N PRO A 494 -13.75 5.43 -35.09
CA PRO A 494 -13.33 4.75 -36.32
C PRO A 494 -11.84 4.93 -36.63
N VAL A 495 -11.30 6.14 -36.42
CA VAL A 495 -9.88 6.45 -36.63
C VAL A 495 -9.01 5.70 -35.62
N ILE A 496 -9.45 5.61 -34.37
CA ILE A 496 -8.72 4.87 -33.32
C ILE A 496 -8.74 3.36 -33.63
N LYS A 497 -9.84 2.80 -34.14
CA LYS A 497 -9.90 1.39 -34.58
C LYS A 497 -8.92 1.11 -35.71
N GLU A 498 -8.87 1.98 -36.72
CA GLU A 498 -7.88 1.93 -37.80
C GLU A 498 -6.46 2.00 -37.24
N ALA A 499 -6.19 2.93 -36.32
CA ALA A 499 -4.90 3.08 -35.67
C ALA A 499 -4.44 1.82 -34.93
N ILE A 500 -5.33 1.18 -34.16
CA ILE A 500 -5.04 -0.08 -33.46
C ILE A 500 -4.76 -1.20 -34.48
N GLN A 501 -5.61 -1.35 -35.50
CA GLN A 501 -5.46 -2.38 -36.52
C GLN A 501 -4.12 -2.30 -37.27
N HIS A 502 -3.67 -1.07 -37.55
CA HIS A 502 -2.41 -0.80 -38.24
C HIS A 502 -1.21 -0.59 -37.30
N GLN A 503 -1.38 -0.80 -35.99
CA GLN A 503 -0.34 -0.59 -34.97
C GLN A 503 0.29 0.81 -35.01
N ASN A 504 -0.53 1.84 -35.29
CA ASN A 504 -0.09 3.21 -35.46
C ASN A 504 0.05 3.94 -34.12
N GLN A 505 1.18 3.73 -33.45
CA GLN A 505 1.54 4.36 -32.18
C GLN A 505 1.58 5.90 -32.26
N GLU A 506 2.11 6.46 -33.35
CA GLU A 506 2.25 7.92 -33.52
C GLU A 506 0.89 8.61 -33.50
N LEU A 507 -0.08 8.08 -34.26
CA LEU A 507 -1.44 8.63 -34.32
C LEU A 507 -2.14 8.60 -32.96
N LEU A 508 -2.04 7.49 -32.23
CA LEU A 508 -2.63 7.36 -30.90
C LEU A 508 -1.96 8.30 -29.88
N THR A 509 -0.65 8.52 -30.02
CA THR A 509 0.10 9.50 -29.21
C THR A 509 -0.41 10.90 -29.47
N SER A 510 -0.59 11.29 -30.75
CA SER A 510 -1.12 12.61 -31.10
C SER A 510 -2.54 12.87 -30.60
N VAL A 511 -3.37 11.83 -30.48
CA VAL A 511 -4.70 11.97 -29.83
C VAL A 511 -4.55 12.37 -28.36
N ILE A 512 -3.59 11.77 -27.64
CA ILE A 512 -3.35 12.08 -26.22
C ILE A 512 -2.71 13.47 -26.08
N GLU A 513 -1.75 13.82 -26.93
CA GLU A 513 -1.14 15.17 -26.92
C GLU A 513 -2.19 16.26 -27.13
N ASN A 514 -3.07 16.09 -28.10
CA ASN A 514 -4.20 17.00 -28.35
C ASN A 514 -5.15 17.08 -27.14
N HIS A 515 -5.35 15.98 -26.42
CA HIS A 515 -6.12 15.97 -25.18
C HIS A 515 -5.46 16.83 -24.08
N ILE A 516 -4.17 16.63 -23.86
CA ILE A 516 -3.38 17.39 -22.86
C ILE A 516 -3.43 18.88 -23.17
N GLU A 517 -3.24 19.26 -24.44
CA GLU A 517 -3.27 20.65 -24.88
C GLU A 517 -4.64 21.30 -24.67
N LYS A 518 -5.72 20.64 -25.09
CA LYS A 518 -7.10 21.16 -24.98
C LYS A 518 -7.59 21.27 -23.54
N GLN A 519 -7.15 20.35 -22.67
CA GLN A 519 -7.56 20.32 -21.26
C GLN A 519 -6.61 21.13 -20.36
N HIS A 520 -5.54 21.70 -20.91
CA HIS A 520 -4.52 22.45 -20.16
C HIS A 520 -3.97 21.67 -18.94
N LEU A 521 -3.68 20.38 -19.14
CA LEU A 521 -3.24 19.47 -18.08
C LEU A 521 -1.76 19.71 -17.73
N ASN A 522 -1.48 20.74 -16.95
CA ASN A 522 -0.13 21.15 -16.58
C ASN A 522 0.67 20.06 -15.83
N ASP A 523 0.00 19.11 -15.17
CA ASP A 523 0.64 18.01 -14.43
C ASP A 523 1.18 16.88 -15.32
N TYR A 524 0.88 16.94 -16.62
CA TYR A 524 1.21 15.93 -17.64
C TYR A 524 1.77 16.62 -18.89
N PRO A 525 3.09 16.91 -18.95
CA PRO A 525 3.68 17.56 -20.11
C PRO A 525 3.57 16.68 -21.38
N ASN A 526 3.51 17.29 -22.56
CA ASN A 526 3.58 16.64 -23.89
C ASN A 526 4.98 16.05 -24.14
N THR A 527 5.31 15.03 -23.36
CA THR A 527 6.56 14.27 -23.38
C THR A 527 6.20 12.80 -23.22
N PRO A 528 7.04 11.87 -23.70
CA PRO A 528 6.80 10.44 -23.52
C PRO A 528 6.53 10.06 -22.05
N ASP A 529 7.28 10.66 -21.11
CA ASP A 529 7.10 10.42 -19.68
C ASP A 529 5.79 10.99 -19.13
N GLY A 530 5.39 12.19 -19.57
CA GLY A 530 4.12 12.80 -19.18
C GLY A 530 2.90 12.02 -19.70
N ILE A 531 2.96 11.53 -20.94
CA ILE A 531 1.94 10.65 -21.53
C ILE A 531 1.87 9.32 -20.78
N LYS A 532 3.03 8.70 -20.51
CA LYS A 532 3.08 7.46 -19.73
C LYS A 532 2.48 7.64 -18.33
N LYS A 533 2.78 8.76 -17.66
CA LYS A 533 2.19 9.13 -16.36
C LYS A 533 0.68 9.29 -16.44
N LEU A 534 0.15 9.89 -17.52
CA LEU A 534 -1.29 10.04 -17.74
C LEU A 534 -1.97 8.70 -18.00
N LEU A 535 -1.45 7.89 -18.93
CA LEU A 535 -1.98 6.54 -19.21
C LEU A 535 -2.02 5.70 -17.93
N LYS A 536 -0.99 5.84 -17.11
CA LYS A 536 -0.88 5.18 -15.83
C LYS A 536 -1.93 5.61 -14.83
N SER A 537 -2.26 6.89 -14.72
CA SER A 537 -3.31 7.33 -13.80
C SER A 537 -4.65 6.65 -14.12
N PHE A 538 -4.98 6.48 -15.41
CA PHE A 538 -6.18 5.75 -15.84
C PHE A 538 -6.09 4.24 -15.61
N GLN A 539 -4.93 3.63 -15.86
CA GLN A 539 -4.71 2.22 -15.55
C GLN A 539 -4.88 1.95 -14.04
N GLY A 540 -4.40 2.86 -13.19
CA GLY A 540 -4.54 2.77 -11.74
C GLY A 540 -6.00 2.74 -11.27
N ILE A 541 -6.93 3.39 -11.98
CA ILE A 541 -8.37 3.35 -11.67
C ILE A 541 -8.91 1.91 -11.81
N VAL A 542 -8.50 1.21 -12.87
CA VAL A 542 -8.94 -0.18 -13.14
C VAL A 542 -8.19 -1.20 -12.29
N TYR A 543 -6.92 -0.91 -11.94
CA TYR A 543 -6.09 -1.80 -11.13
C TYR A 543 -6.54 -1.86 -9.67
N LYS A 544 -6.93 -0.73 -9.05
CA LYS A 544 -7.33 -0.67 -7.62
C LYS A 544 -8.40 -1.71 -7.23
N PRO A 545 -9.52 -1.88 -7.98
CA PRO A 545 -10.49 -2.93 -7.72
C PRO A 545 -9.90 -4.35 -7.68
N LEU A 546 -8.86 -4.64 -8.47
CA LEU A 546 -8.23 -5.97 -8.48
C LEU A 546 -7.54 -6.30 -7.15
N VAL A 547 -7.32 -5.34 -6.27
CA VAL A 547 -6.90 -5.57 -4.87
C VAL A 547 -8.10 -5.40 -3.93
N MET A 548 -8.77 -4.25 -3.99
CA MET A 548 -9.83 -3.88 -3.04
C MET A 548 -11.03 -4.84 -3.05
N GLU A 549 -11.43 -5.31 -4.23
CA GLU A 549 -12.56 -6.24 -4.41
C GLU A 549 -12.16 -7.70 -4.22
N PHE A 550 -10.88 -8.03 -4.06
CA PHE A 550 -10.46 -9.43 -3.92
C PHE A 550 -9.98 -9.74 -2.52
N SER A 551 -9.16 -8.88 -1.93
CA SER A 551 -8.59 -9.04 -0.57
C SER A 551 -8.92 -7.88 0.35
N GLY A 552 -9.00 -6.66 -0.20
CA GLY A 552 -9.05 -5.42 0.56
C GLY A 552 -10.42 -5.07 1.18
N PRO A 553 -10.63 -3.78 1.51
CA PRO A 553 -11.82 -3.33 2.23
C PRO A 553 -13.15 -3.80 1.63
N SER A 554 -13.32 -3.74 0.31
CA SER A 554 -14.58 -4.15 -0.34
C SER A 554 -14.84 -5.65 -0.24
N ALA A 555 -13.79 -6.48 -0.22
CA ALA A 555 -13.92 -7.92 -0.02
C ALA A 555 -14.44 -8.24 1.37
N VAL A 556 -13.81 -7.65 2.38
CA VAL A 556 -14.16 -7.82 3.79
C VAL A 556 -15.54 -7.24 4.12
N SER A 557 -15.78 -6.00 3.71
CA SER A 557 -16.98 -5.25 4.14
C SER A 557 -18.26 -5.70 3.44
N SER A 558 -18.19 -6.55 2.42
CA SER A 558 -19.38 -7.04 1.70
C SER A 558 -20.45 -7.60 2.65
N SER A 559 -20.06 -8.38 3.66
CA SER A 559 -20.97 -8.92 4.69
C SER A 559 -21.56 -7.82 5.60
N TRP A 560 -20.80 -6.77 5.90
CA TRP A 560 -21.29 -5.64 6.69
C TRP A 560 -22.28 -4.80 5.90
N VAL A 561 -22.01 -4.59 4.62
CA VAL A 561 -22.90 -3.88 3.69
C VAL A 561 -24.20 -4.66 3.50
N GLU A 562 -24.13 -5.99 3.33
CA GLU A 562 -25.30 -6.88 3.29
C GLU A 562 -26.14 -6.77 4.58
N ALA A 563 -25.50 -6.75 5.75
CA ALA A 563 -26.16 -6.66 7.06
C ALA A 563 -26.98 -5.38 7.26
N ILE A 564 -26.64 -4.30 6.56
CA ILE A 564 -27.38 -3.02 6.56
C ILE A 564 -28.23 -2.83 5.29
N SER A 565 -28.54 -3.93 4.61
CA SER A 565 -29.32 -3.97 3.36
C SER A 565 -28.73 -3.17 2.18
N GLY A 566 -27.44 -2.82 2.23
CA GLY A 566 -26.75 -2.11 1.16
C GLY A 566 -27.28 -0.71 0.84
N ARG A 567 -28.05 -0.09 1.74
CA ARG A 567 -28.77 1.16 1.48
C ARG A 567 -28.07 2.37 2.09
N SER A 568 -28.00 3.46 1.34
CA SER A 568 -27.91 4.79 1.92
C SER A 568 -29.11 5.00 2.85
N ILE A 569 -28.87 5.37 4.10
CA ILE A 569 -29.95 5.55 5.08
C ILE A 569 -30.27 7.05 5.18
N PRO A 570 -31.52 7.50 5.05
CA PRO A 570 -31.84 8.89 5.30
C PRO A 570 -31.44 9.25 6.75
N ARG A 571 -30.77 10.37 7.01
CA ARG A 571 -30.21 10.68 8.34
C ARG A 571 -31.14 11.48 9.27
N ASN A 572 -32.08 12.26 8.73
CA ASN A 572 -32.86 13.22 9.53
C ASN A 572 -33.98 12.53 10.36
N PHE A 573 -33.55 11.74 11.34
CA PHE A 573 -34.37 10.85 12.16
C PHE A 573 -34.11 11.03 13.66
N GLU A 574 -33.64 12.20 14.10
CA GLU A 574 -33.56 12.59 15.53
C GLU A 574 -34.93 12.48 16.26
N TYR A 575 -36.01 12.32 15.49
CA TYR A 575 -37.38 12.18 15.96
C TYR A 575 -37.88 10.72 16.00
N LEU A 576 -37.10 9.73 15.56
CA LEU A 576 -37.48 8.33 15.74
C LEU A 576 -37.62 8.01 17.23
N ALA A 577 -38.50 7.06 17.54
CA ALA A 577 -38.65 6.56 18.91
C ALA A 577 -37.33 5.97 19.45
N GLU A 578 -36.56 5.31 18.59
CA GLU A 578 -35.26 4.71 18.93
C GLU A 578 -34.19 5.06 17.87
N PRO A 579 -33.56 6.25 17.95
CA PRO A 579 -32.55 6.64 16.96
C PRO A 579 -31.25 5.81 17.07
N MET A 580 -30.97 5.25 18.25
CA MET A 580 -29.77 4.45 18.53
C MET A 580 -29.88 2.99 18.06
N SER A 581 -31.09 2.51 17.76
CA SER A 581 -31.32 1.15 17.25
C SER A 581 -31.20 1.06 15.72
N GLN A 582 -30.94 2.18 15.05
CA GLN A 582 -30.63 2.20 13.62
C GLN A 582 -29.38 1.36 13.32
N PRO A 583 -29.36 0.57 12.23
CA PRO A 583 -28.22 -0.31 11.90
C PRO A 583 -26.87 0.41 11.89
N LEU A 584 -26.78 1.63 11.34
CA LEU A 584 -25.54 2.41 11.32
C LEU A 584 -25.11 2.91 12.71
N ARG A 585 -26.05 3.16 13.62
CA ARG A 585 -25.72 3.51 15.02
C ARG A 585 -25.31 2.28 15.80
N VAL A 586 -25.98 1.14 15.60
CA VAL A 586 -25.55 -0.13 16.16
C VAL A 586 -24.11 -0.45 15.72
N LEU A 587 -23.79 -0.33 14.43
CA LEU A 587 -22.42 -0.48 13.94
C LEU A 587 -21.45 0.53 14.54
N GLN A 588 -21.80 1.83 14.53
CA GLN A 588 -20.96 2.89 15.09
C GLN A 588 -20.57 2.63 16.55
N HIS A 589 -21.54 2.25 17.39
CA HIS A 589 -21.33 2.12 18.83
C HIS A 589 -20.78 0.74 19.22
N HIS A 590 -21.18 -0.32 18.52
CA HIS A 590 -20.96 -1.70 18.98
C HIS A 590 -20.10 -2.56 18.05
N ALA A 591 -19.77 -2.10 16.83
CA ALA A 591 -18.95 -2.86 15.87
C ALA A 591 -17.79 -2.07 15.23
N CYS A 592 -17.67 -0.77 15.53
CA CYS A 592 -16.60 0.08 15.00
C CYS A 592 -15.39 0.12 15.95
N VAL A 593 -14.18 0.01 15.38
CA VAL A 593 -12.90 0.15 16.10
C VAL A 593 -12.47 1.62 16.27
N SER A 594 -12.96 2.51 15.42
CA SER A 594 -12.62 3.94 15.46
C SER A 594 -13.09 4.55 16.78
N GLY A 595 -12.16 5.20 17.49
CA GLY A 595 -12.41 5.72 18.85
C GLY A 595 -12.31 4.69 19.98
N LYS A 596 -12.08 3.41 19.66
CA LYS A 596 -11.80 2.33 20.64
C LYS A 596 -10.33 1.90 20.63
N ALA A 597 -9.67 1.96 19.48
CA ALA A 597 -8.24 1.74 19.39
C ALA A 597 -7.42 3.01 19.68
N ASN A 598 -6.16 2.84 20.07
CA ASN A 598 -5.23 3.92 20.38
C ASN A 598 -4.63 4.59 19.12
N PHE A 599 -5.29 4.51 17.96
CA PHE A 599 -4.79 4.97 16.66
C PHE A 599 -5.78 5.89 15.96
N SER A 600 -5.26 6.72 15.06
CA SER A 600 -6.08 7.59 14.20
C SER A 600 -5.90 7.20 12.74
N SER A 601 -7.02 6.91 12.07
CA SER A 601 -7.08 6.69 10.64
C SER A 601 -7.73 7.89 9.96
N ASP A 602 -7.24 8.22 8.77
CA ASP A 602 -7.80 9.24 7.90
C ASP A 602 -8.43 8.66 6.63
N ASN A 603 -8.30 7.34 6.39
CA ASN A 603 -8.68 6.63 5.16
C ASN A 603 -10.19 6.60 4.87
N ILE A 604 -11.02 6.91 5.86
CA ILE A 604 -12.47 6.98 5.70
C ILE A 604 -13.02 8.29 6.27
N PRO A 605 -14.23 8.71 5.83
CA PRO A 605 -14.94 9.79 6.49
C PRO A 605 -15.12 9.49 7.98
N LYS A 606 -15.09 10.53 8.81
CA LYS A 606 -15.64 10.42 10.15
C LYS A 606 -17.12 10.07 10.03
N TRP A 607 -17.68 9.41 11.03
CA TRP A 607 -19.13 9.23 11.09
C TRP A 607 -19.81 10.56 10.83
N CYS A 608 -20.77 10.53 9.90
CA CYS A 608 -21.68 11.63 9.66
C CYS A 608 -21.03 12.90 9.06
N GLU A 609 -19.91 12.75 8.36
CA GLU A 609 -19.18 13.83 7.68
C GLU A 609 -19.86 14.26 6.38
N LEU A 610 -19.74 15.53 5.95
CA LEU A 610 -20.32 15.96 4.67
C LEU A 610 -19.50 15.41 3.49
N GLN A 611 -20.17 14.87 2.48
CA GLN A 611 -19.52 14.36 1.26
C GLN A 611 -18.61 15.42 0.61
N SER A 612 -19.03 16.69 0.61
CA SER A 612 -18.21 17.80 0.11
C SER A 612 -16.90 18.01 0.87
N ASP A 613 -16.88 17.69 2.17
CA ASP A 613 -15.68 17.83 3.00
C ASP A 613 -14.75 16.63 2.80
N VAL A 614 -15.33 15.44 2.62
CA VAL A 614 -14.59 14.22 2.21
C VAL A 614 -13.88 14.45 0.87
N GLU A 615 -14.61 14.97 -0.13
CA GLU A 615 -14.07 15.25 -1.47
C GLU A 615 -12.93 16.27 -1.42
N LYS A 616 -13.08 17.36 -0.67
CA LYS A 616 -12.01 18.35 -0.47
C LYS A 616 -10.76 17.73 0.17
N ARG A 617 -10.94 16.89 1.20
CA ARG A 617 -9.81 16.24 1.87
C ARG A 617 -9.11 15.25 0.95
N GLN A 618 -9.86 14.50 0.14
CA GLN A 618 -9.31 13.57 -0.85
C GLN A 618 -8.55 14.30 -1.96
N GLN A 619 -9.03 15.46 -2.41
CA GLN A 619 -8.32 16.30 -3.39
C GLN A 619 -7.00 16.87 -2.85
N GLN A 620 -6.90 17.05 -1.53
CA GLN A 620 -5.70 17.56 -0.85
C GLN A 620 -4.68 16.46 -0.50
N ARG A 621 -4.98 15.18 -0.73
CA ARG A 621 -4.01 14.10 -0.51
C ARG A 621 -3.00 14.10 -1.65
N GLU A 622 -1.76 14.45 -1.33
CA GLU A 622 -0.61 14.39 -2.25
C GLU A 622 -0.05 12.97 -2.38
N ASP A 623 -0.38 12.07 -1.43
CA ASP A 623 0.21 10.74 -1.34
C ASP A 623 -0.48 9.72 -2.27
N GLY A 624 0.32 9.11 -3.15
CA GLY A 624 -0.08 7.95 -3.95
C GLY A 624 -0.17 6.68 -3.10
N LEU A 625 -1.06 5.75 -3.47
CA LEU A 625 -1.20 4.46 -2.78
C LEU A 625 0.10 3.63 -2.92
N SER A 626 0.75 3.36 -1.79
CA SER A 626 2.07 2.69 -1.68
C SER A 626 2.15 1.31 -2.36
N TRP A 627 1.01 0.68 -2.58
CA TRP A 627 0.88 -0.66 -3.15
C TRP A 627 0.51 -0.68 -4.64
N LEU A 628 0.34 0.47 -5.28
CA LEU A 628 0.34 0.51 -6.74
C LEU A 628 1.74 0.11 -7.24
N PRO A 629 1.86 -0.60 -8.39
CA PRO A 629 3.14 -1.09 -8.90
C PRO A 629 4.26 -0.03 -8.94
N ASP A 630 3.91 1.23 -9.20
CA ASP A 630 4.88 2.33 -9.21
C ASP A 630 5.32 2.82 -7.86
N ALA A 631 4.40 2.92 -6.90
CA ALA A 631 4.79 3.31 -5.56
C ALA A 631 5.71 2.23 -4.97
N GLN A 632 5.49 0.96 -5.33
CA GLN A 632 6.41 -0.14 -5.05
C GLN A 632 7.77 0.04 -5.73
N GLU A 633 7.83 0.34 -7.02
CA GLU A 633 9.11 0.64 -7.68
C GLU A 633 9.84 1.83 -7.03
N LYS A 634 9.11 2.89 -6.69
CA LYS A 634 9.64 4.07 -6.02
C LYS A 634 10.21 3.71 -4.65
N LEU A 635 9.45 3.00 -3.82
CA LEU A 635 9.90 2.52 -2.50
C LEU A 635 11.13 1.62 -2.62
N LYS A 636 11.19 0.76 -3.64
CA LYS A 636 12.34 -0.10 -3.91
C LYS A 636 13.60 0.73 -4.22
N ARG A 637 13.47 1.78 -5.05
CA ARG A 637 14.56 2.71 -5.38
C ARG A 637 14.97 3.57 -4.18
N GLU A 638 14.00 4.11 -3.44
CA GLU A 638 14.25 4.87 -2.19
C GLU A 638 15.03 4.03 -1.18
N GLY A 639 14.66 2.75 -1.00
CA GLY A 639 15.38 1.82 -0.15
C GLY A 639 16.82 1.59 -0.62
N GLN A 640 17.05 1.41 -1.93
CA GLN A 640 18.41 1.26 -2.48
C GLN A 640 19.25 2.51 -2.26
N GLN A 641 18.69 3.68 -2.53
CA GLN A 641 19.39 4.96 -2.34
C GLN A 641 19.77 5.17 -0.87
N THR A 642 18.83 4.94 0.05
CA THR A 642 19.07 5.05 1.50
C THR A 642 20.17 4.09 1.95
N LYS A 643 20.16 2.84 1.45
CA LYS A 643 21.19 1.85 1.77
C LYS A 643 22.55 2.26 1.24
N ILE A 644 22.62 2.79 0.02
CA ILE A 644 23.87 3.31 -0.57
C ILE A 644 24.39 4.48 0.26
N GLU A 645 23.52 5.40 0.69
CA GLU A 645 23.90 6.54 1.54
C GLU A 645 24.38 6.10 2.93
N GLU A 646 23.73 5.10 3.53
CA GLU A 646 24.12 4.51 4.82
C GLU A 646 25.47 3.78 4.72
N GLU A 647 25.68 2.97 3.68
CA GLU A 647 26.97 2.32 3.40
C GLU A 647 28.08 3.34 3.08
N GLN A 648 27.77 4.43 2.38
CA GLN A 648 28.71 5.52 2.11
C GLN A 648 29.05 6.35 3.35
N ARG A 649 28.16 6.40 4.34
CA ARG A 649 28.40 7.07 5.62
C ARG A 649 29.19 6.21 6.60
N ILE A 650 28.91 4.91 6.68
CA ILE A 650 29.54 3.98 7.62
C ILE A 650 31.01 3.68 7.22
N LYS A 651 31.30 3.49 5.93
CA LYS A 651 32.66 3.18 5.44
C LYS A 651 33.75 4.18 5.91
N PRO A 652 33.58 5.51 5.78
CA PRO A 652 34.58 6.46 6.27
C PRO A 652 34.69 6.50 7.80
N GLU A 653 33.59 6.31 8.54
CA GLU A 653 33.59 6.31 10.02
C GLU A 653 34.32 5.06 10.57
N GLU A 654 34.14 3.91 9.92
CA GLU A 654 34.79 2.64 10.27
C GLU A 654 36.29 2.64 9.87
N GLU A 655 36.62 3.15 8.68
CA GLU A 655 38.02 3.34 8.25
C GLU A 655 38.80 4.33 9.14
N GLN A 656 38.15 5.40 9.61
CA GLN A 656 38.76 6.32 10.57
C GLN A 656 38.96 5.68 11.95
N ARG A 657 38.02 4.86 12.42
CA ARG A 657 38.16 4.10 13.67
C ARG A 657 39.31 3.10 13.61
N ILE A 658 39.42 2.32 12.52
CA ILE A 658 40.50 1.34 12.34
C ILE A 658 41.87 2.04 12.36
N LYS A 659 42.02 3.17 11.66
CA LYS A 659 43.27 3.96 11.68
C LYS A 659 43.63 4.50 13.06
N LEU A 660 42.66 5.02 13.81
CA LEU A 660 42.88 5.50 15.18
C LEU A 660 43.29 4.36 16.14
N GLU A 661 42.72 3.18 15.98
CA GLU A 661 43.05 2.00 16.78
C GLU A 661 44.46 1.46 16.47
N GLU A 662 44.87 1.42 15.20
CA GLU A 662 46.22 1.02 14.78
C GLU A 662 47.32 1.97 15.28
N GLU A 663 47.05 3.29 15.27
CA GLU A 663 47.97 4.29 15.82
C GLU A 663 48.12 4.17 17.34
N HIS A 664 47.02 3.95 18.07
CA HIS A 664 47.03 3.76 19.51
C HIS A 664 47.77 2.47 19.93
N LYS A 665 47.63 1.40 19.13
CA LYS A 665 48.31 0.12 19.32
C LYS A 665 49.82 0.28 19.15
N SER A 666 50.27 0.98 18.11
CA SER A 666 51.69 1.23 17.85
C SER A 666 52.37 2.04 18.97
N LYS A 667 51.77 3.16 19.39
CA LYS A 667 52.34 4.04 20.45
C LYS A 667 52.59 3.32 21.78
N LYS A 668 51.74 2.35 22.15
CA LYS A 668 51.88 1.62 23.42
C LYS A 668 52.91 0.50 23.38
N TYR A 669 53.10 -0.16 22.23
CA TYR A 669 54.18 -1.14 22.07
C TYR A 669 55.56 -0.47 22.12
N PHE A 670 55.70 0.73 21.55
CA PHE A 670 56.92 1.53 21.67
C PHE A 670 57.24 1.88 23.14
N ALA A 671 56.26 2.33 23.91
CA ALA A 671 56.48 2.64 25.34
C ALA A 671 56.94 1.43 26.19
N GLN A 672 56.49 0.21 25.85
CA GLN A 672 56.94 -1.02 26.53
C GLN A 672 58.34 -1.47 26.07
N SER A 673 58.64 -1.30 24.77
CA SER A 673 59.99 -1.50 24.25
C SER A 673 60.99 -0.57 24.95
N ASP A 674 60.65 0.70 25.14
CA ASP A 674 61.49 1.69 25.84
C ASP A 674 61.71 1.33 27.32
N ALA A 675 60.69 0.77 27.99
CA ALA A 675 60.81 0.28 29.36
C ALA A 675 61.78 -0.90 29.48
N ILE A 676 61.78 -1.80 28.49
CA ILE A 676 62.74 -2.91 28.42
C ILE A 676 64.15 -2.39 28.15
N ASP A 677 64.31 -1.40 27.27
CA ASP A 677 65.62 -0.77 27.04
C ASP A 677 66.18 -0.15 28.31
N LEU A 678 65.35 0.51 29.12
CA LEU A 678 65.78 1.05 30.40
C LEU A 678 66.29 -0.05 31.34
N ILE A 679 65.60 -1.20 31.40
CA ILE A 679 66.02 -2.35 32.21
C ILE A 679 67.35 -2.92 31.70
N LEU A 680 67.50 -3.09 30.39
CA LEU A 680 68.73 -3.63 29.78
C LEU A 680 69.92 -2.68 29.91
N ASN A 681 69.70 -1.37 29.81
CA ASN A 681 70.74 -0.36 30.02
C ASN A 681 71.18 -0.31 31.48
N ASN A 682 70.26 -0.49 32.43
CA ASN A 682 70.63 -0.66 33.84
C ASN A 682 71.47 -1.92 34.05
N PHE A 683 71.12 -3.03 33.39
CA PHE A 683 71.94 -4.24 33.45
C PHE A 683 73.35 -4.02 32.89
N GLU A 684 73.48 -3.33 31.75
CA GLU A 684 74.77 -2.97 31.16
C GLU A 684 75.65 -2.16 32.11
N ASN A 685 75.08 -1.20 32.82
CA ASN A 685 75.80 -0.41 33.83
C ASN A 685 76.32 -1.30 34.97
N GLU A 686 75.51 -2.24 35.44
CA GLU A 686 75.92 -3.18 36.50
C GLU A 686 77.04 -4.13 36.03
N ILE A 687 77.08 -4.53 34.74
CA ILE A 687 78.15 -5.37 34.18
C ILE A 687 79.54 -4.73 34.35
N SER A 688 79.63 -3.40 34.41
CA SER A 688 80.91 -2.72 34.67
C SER A 688 81.56 -3.14 36.01
N SER A 689 80.74 -3.58 36.97
CA SER A 689 81.17 -4.01 38.32
C SER A 689 81.58 -5.49 38.42
N ILE A 690 81.43 -6.29 37.35
CA ILE A 690 81.67 -7.74 37.35
C ILE A 690 83.07 -8.12 36.84
N GLY A 691 83.56 -9.30 37.24
CA GLY A 691 84.79 -9.94 36.74
C GLY A 691 86.03 -9.72 37.61
N ALA A 692 85.86 -9.18 38.83
CA ALA A 692 86.95 -8.96 39.77
C ALA A 692 87.43 -10.24 40.46
N TYR A 693 86.56 -11.24 40.63
CA TYR A 693 86.82 -12.49 41.35
C TYR A 693 86.79 -13.74 40.44
N TYR A 694 86.08 -13.68 39.32
CA TYR A 694 85.98 -14.74 38.31
C TYR A 694 85.90 -14.14 36.89
N ALA A 695 87.04 -14.01 36.22
CA ALA A 695 87.16 -13.35 34.91
C ALA A 695 86.18 -13.85 33.82
N PRO A 696 85.81 -15.15 33.72
CA PRO A 696 84.82 -15.61 32.75
C PRO A 696 83.40 -15.05 32.97
N ALA A 697 83.08 -14.55 34.17
CA ALA A 697 81.77 -13.96 34.46
C ALA A 697 81.51 -12.69 33.63
N LYS A 698 82.52 -11.86 33.40
CA LYS A 698 82.37 -10.62 32.63
C LYS A 698 82.00 -10.89 31.18
N GLN A 699 82.69 -11.84 30.55
CA GLN A 699 82.37 -12.26 29.20
C GLN A 699 80.95 -12.84 29.11
N ARG A 700 80.56 -13.67 30.08
CA ARG A 700 79.23 -14.27 30.11
C ARG A 700 78.10 -13.27 30.32
N ALA A 701 78.34 -12.20 31.09
CA ALA A 701 77.36 -11.14 31.32
C ALA A 701 77.12 -10.29 30.06
N ILE A 702 78.18 -10.00 29.30
CA ILE A 702 78.10 -9.30 28.01
C ILE A 702 77.31 -10.14 27.00
N GLU A 703 77.64 -11.43 26.87
CA GLU A 703 76.90 -12.36 26.00
C GLU A 703 75.41 -12.44 26.36
N LEU A 704 75.09 -12.42 27.66
CA LEU A 704 73.71 -12.40 28.12
C LEU A 704 73.01 -11.12 27.69
N LEU A 705 73.62 -9.94 27.90
CA LEU A 705 73.04 -8.66 27.49
C LEU A 705 72.77 -8.62 25.98
N ASP A 706 73.72 -9.04 25.15
CA ASP A 706 73.57 -9.08 23.69
C ASP A 706 72.42 -10.02 23.28
N THR A 707 72.32 -11.17 23.94
CA THR A 707 71.23 -12.13 23.70
C THR A 707 69.87 -11.54 24.06
N LEU A 708 69.77 -10.83 25.19
CA LEU A 708 68.53 -10.20 25.63
C LEU A 708 68.09 -9.05 24.72
N ARG A 709 69.03 -8.22 24.25
CA ARG A 709 68.76 -7.17 23.26
C ARG A 709 68.23 -7.74 21.96
N LYS A 710 68.86 -8.82 21.45
CA LYS A 710 68.41 -9.52 20.25
C LYS A 710 67.00 -10.07 20.39
N TYR A 711 66.68 -10.75 21.48
CA TYR A 711 65.32 -11.25 21.71
C TYR A 711 64.29 -10.13 21.76
N LYS A 712 64.64 -8.98 22.35
CA LYS A 712 63.75 -7.81 22.40
C LYS A 712 63.49 -7.27 20.99
N GLU A 713 64.51 -7.11 20.17
CA GLU A 713 64.34 -6.68 18.77
C GLU A 713 63.44 -7.63 17.98
N GLU A 714 63.66 -8.94 18.08
CA GLU A 714 62.84 -9.97 17.42
C GLU A 714 61.37 -9.91 17.83
N ALA A 715 61.10 -9.56 19.10
CA ALA A 715 59.76 -9.53 19.65
C ALA A 715 59.01 -8.21 19.43
N PHE A 716 59.69 -7.08 19.35
CA PHE A 716 59.07 -5.76 19.29
C PHE A 716 59.16 -5.06 17.92
N ASN A 717 59.96 -5.57 16.97
CA ASN A 717 59.96 -5.09 15.58
C ASN A 717 58.66 -5.46 14.83
N ASP A 718 58.04 -6.59 15.17
CA ASP A 718 56.74 -7.02 14.66
C ASP A 718 56.01 -7.81 15.77
N PRO A 719 55.33 -7.12 16.70
CA PRO A 719 54.82 -7.72 17.93
C PRO A 719 53.61 -8.62 17.69
N SER A 720 53.80 -9.93 17.92
CA SER A 720 52.72 -10.92 18.01
C SER A 720 52.66 -11.54 19.41
N ARG A 721 51.51 -12.15 19.75
CA ARG A 721 51.36 -12.86 21.02
C ARG A 721 52.40 -13.98 21.16
N GLU A 722 52.64 -14.76 20.09
CA GLU A 722 53.65 -15.83 20.16
C GLU A 722 55.07 -15.26 20.35
N LYS A 723 55.40 -14.17 19.66
CA LYS A 723 56.72 -13.53 19.76
C LYS A 723 56.98 -12.94 21.14
N LEU A 724 55.99 -12.30 21.76
CA LEU A 724 56.09 -11.76 23.11
C LEU A 724 56.19 -12.87 24.18
N ILE A 725 55.44 -13.95 24.03
CA ILE A 725 55.57 -15.13 24.92
C ILE A 725 56.96 -15.78 24.74
N SER A 726 57.42 -15.90 23.49
CA SER A 726 58.74 -16.43 23.17
C SER A 726 59.86 -15.58 23.78
N PHE A 727 59.72 -14.24 23.76
CA PHE A 727 60.66 -13.33 24.43
C PHE A 727 60.76 -13.61 25.92
N ALA A 728 59.62 -13.71 26.62
CA ALA A 728 59.61 -13.97 28.07
C ALA A 728 60.26 -15.32 28.41
N GLN A 729 59.96 -16.37 27.65
CA GLN A 729 60.52 -17.71 27.83
C GLN A 729 62.03 -17.75 27.52
N SER A 730 62.44 -17.14 26.41
CA SER A 730 63.83 -17.16 25.95
C SER A 730 64.73 -16.30 26.84
N THR A 731 64.25 -15.12 27.26
CA THR A 731 64.91 -14.25 28.24
C THR A 731 65.15 -14.99 29.55
N LYS A 732 64.11 -15.64 30.07
CA LYS A 732 64.19 -16.42 31.30
C LYS A 732 65.21 -17.55 31.19
N ARG A 733 65.20 -18.31 30.09
CA ARG A 733 66.15 -19.39 29.86
C ARG A 733 67.59 -18.89 29.76
N ALA A 734 67.83 -17.83 29.00
CA ALA A 734 69.17 -17.24 28.83
C ALA A 734 69.74 -16.75 30.17
N ILE A 735 68.91 -16.10 31.01
CA ILE A 735 69.32 -15.67 32.35
C ILE A 735 69.66 -16.89 33.21
N GLN A 736 68.81 -17.93 33.22
CA GLN A 736 69.06 -19.17 33.98
C GLN A 736 70.36 -19.87 33.58
N GLU A 737 70.69 -19.90 32.28
CA GLU A 737 71.93 -20.50 31.77
C GLU A 737 73.18 -19.69 32.15
N ALA A 738 73.04 -18.38 32.32
CA ALA A 738 74.13 -17.50 32.74
C ALA A 738 74.34 -17.51 34.28
N THR A 739 73.28 -17.73 35.06
CA THR A 739 73.30 -17.66 36.53
C THR A 739 74.43 -18.47 37.18
N PRO A 740 74.70 -19.76 36.86
CA PRO A 740 75.74 -20.55 37.53
C PRO A 740 77.17 -20.01 37.35
N ILE A 741 77.41 -19.27 36.26
CA ILE A 741 78.71 -18.67 35.95
C ILE A 741 78.83 -17.31 36.66
N LEU A 742 77.76 -16.51 36.62
CA LEU A 742 77.72 -15.18 37.22
C LEU A 742 77.65 -15.23 38.76
N GLN A 743 77.04 -16.28 39.33
CA GLN A 743 77.00 -16.52 40.78
C GLN A 743 78.40 -16.67 41.40
N LYS A 744 79.37 -17.20 40.64
CA LYS A 744 80.73 -17.48 41.12
C LYS A 744 81.58 -16.24 41.37
N ASP A 745 81.18 -15.07 40.85
CA ASP A 745 81.93 -13.83 41.00
C ASP A 745 81.46 -13.04 42.24
N LEU A 746 80.22 -12.51 42.20
CA LEU A 746 79.68 -11.59 43.22
C LEU A 746 78.34 -12.06 43.80
N GLY A 747 77.93 -13.31 43.57
CA GLY A 747 76.65 -13.82 44.09
C GLY A 747 75.40 -13.23 43.40
N TRP A 748 75.46 -13.02 42.08
CA TRP A 748 74.44 -12.29 41.29
C TRP A 748 73.08 -12.98 41.12
N GLY A 749 72.83 -14.13 41.75
CA GLY A 749 71.61 -14.92 41.56
C GLY A 749 70.34 -14.16 41.91
N ASP A 750 70.35 -13.40 43.01
CA ASP A 750 69.18 -12.59 43.41
C ASP A 750 68.95 -11.41 42.45
N TYR A 751 70.02 -10.78 42.00
CA TYR A 751 69.97 -9.70 41.01
C TYR A 751 69.42 -10.20 39.67
N LEU A 752 69.94 -11.31 39.15
CA LEU A 752 69.49 -11.91 37.88
C LEU A 752 68.06 -12.42 37.95
N THR A 753 67.63 -12.91 39.12
CA THR A 753 66.23 -13.28 39.36
C THR A 753 65.32 -12.05 39.30
N ASN A 754 65.75 -10.91 39.86
CA ASN A 754 65.00 -9.66 39.79
C ASN A 754 65.00 -9.07 38.37
N LEU A 755 66.10 -9.16 37.63
CA LEU A 755 66.18 -8.77 36.21
C LEU A 755 65.18 -9.57 35.37
N ALA A 756 65.13 -10.89 35.55
CA ALA A 756 64.18 -11.76 34.85
C ALA A 756 62.73 -11.36 35.17
N LYS A 757 62.41 -11.05 36.43
CA LYS A 757 61.07 -10.58 36.83
C LYS A 757 60.72 -9.24 36.18
N GLN A 758 61.65 -8.29 36.15
CA GLN A 758 61.41 -6.97 35.54
C GLN A 758 61.13 -7.09 34.04
N LEU A 759 61.92 -7.89 33.31
CA LEU A 759 61.74 -8.12 31.87
C LEU A 759 60.44 -8.87 31.56
N VAL A 760 60.11 -9.91 32.35
CA VAL A 760 58.86 -10.66 32.18
C VAL A 760 57.65 -9.78 32.49
N ASN A 761 57.69 -8.95 33.54
CA ASN A 761 56.57 -8.08 33.92
C ASN A 761 56.27 -7.01 32.85
N ALA A 762 57.30 -6.41 32.26
CA ALA A 762 57.13 -5.47 31.14
C ALA A 762 56.39 -6.11 29.95
N VAL A 763 56.69 -7.38 29.66
CA VAL A 763 56.12 -8.11 28.53
C VAL A 763 54.74 -8.68 28.84
N THR A 764 54.51 -9.13 30.08
CA THR A 764 53.19 -9.58 30.54
C THR A 764 52.15 -8.49 30.39
N PHE A 765 52.52 -7.24 30.65
CA PHE A 765 51.65 -6.09 30.39
C PHE A 765 51.34 -5.97 28.88
N ALA A 766 52.35 -6.05 28.01
CA ALA A 766 52.16 -6.02 26.55
C ALA A 766 51.29 -7.18 26.02
N VAL A 767 51.43 -8.39 26.58
CA VAL A 767 50.62 -9.57 26.24
C VAL A 767 49.17 -9.42 26.72
N ALA A 768 48.94 -8.89 27.92
CA ALA A 768 47.59 -8.62 28.41
C ALA A 768 46.83 -7.65 27.49
N TYR A 769 47.51 -6.62 26.97
CA TYR A 769 46.94 -5.71 25.97
C TYR A 769 46.63 -6.38 24.64
N ALA A 770 47.52 -7.25 24.15
CA ALA A 770 47.31 -8.02 22.92
C ALA A 770 46.08 -8.94 23.01
N VAL A 771 45.77 -9.46 24.20
CA VAL A 771 44.61 -10.33 24.45
C VAL A 771 43.30 -9.54 24.57
N THR A 772 43.31 -8.37 25.24
CA THR A 772 42.10 -7.52 25.36
C THR A 772 41.59 -6.95 24.04
N PHE A 773 42.46 -6.77 23.02
CA PHE A 773 42.04 -6.30 21.69
C PHE A 773 41.81 -7.45 20.69
N GLY A 774 42.25 -8.67 20.99
CA GLY A 774 42.00 -9.85 20.14
C GLY A 774 40.59 -10.45 20.29
N THR A 775 39.74 -9.90 21.16
CA THR A 775 38.39 -10.44 21.46
C THR A 775 37.26 -9.42 21.36
N THR A 776 37.47 -8.23 20.79
CA THR A 776 36.41 -7.20 20.68
C THR A 776 35.81 -7.14 19.28
N GLY A 777 34.96 -8.13 18.98
CA GLY A 777 33.91 -8.02 17.96
C GLY A 777 32.56 -7.56 18.52
N HIS A 778 32.45 -7.26 19.82
CA HIS A 778 31.20 -6.82 20.45
C HIS A 778 31.45 -5.79 21.55
N GLN A 779 31.06 -4.52 21.32
CA GLN A 779 30.70 -3.63 22.43
C GLN A 779 29.17 -3.57 22.53
N GLY A 780 28.62 -4.48 23.34
CA GLY A 780 27.23 -4.45 23.80
C GLY A 780 27.17 -4.92 25.25
N PHE A 781 26.87 -4.00 26.17
CA PHE A 781 26.30 -4.13 27.53
C PHE A 781 26.77 -5.22 28.54
N PHE A 782 27.77 -6.04 28.25
CA PHE A 782 28.51 -6.80 29.25
C PHE A 782 30.00 -6.49 29.10
N ALA A 783 30.46 -5.46 29.81
CA ALA A 783 31.89 -5.29 30.05
C ALA A 783 32.39 -6.57 30.75
N LEU A 784 33.16 -7.39 30.03
CA LEU A 784 33.93 -8.48 30.61
C LEU A 784 34.75 -7.86 31.75
N LYS A 785 34.38 -8.22 33.00
CA LYS A 785 35.03 -7.70 34.20
C LYS A 785 36.54 -7.86 34.04
N SER A 786 37.27 -6.79 34.37
CA SER A 786 38.73 -6.72 34.45
C SER A 786 39.38 -7.90 35.18
N SER A 787 38.61 -8.66 35.97
CA SER A 787 39.02 -9.89 36.63
C SER A 787 39.49 -11.00 35.68
N LEU A 788 38.98 -11.15 34.44
CA LEU A 788 39.37 -12.28 33.59
C LEU A 788 40.76 -12.08 32.96
N ALA A 789 41.04 -10.89 32.43
CA ALA A 789 42.36 -10.55 31.88
C ALA A 789 43.43 -10.51 32.99
N VAL A 790 43.09 -9.98 34.17
CA VAL A 790 43.95 -10.05 35.36
C VAL A 790 44.18 -11.50 35.79
N SER A 791 43.15 -12.37 35.77
CA SER A 791 43.31 -13.78 36.12
C SER A 791 44.14 -14.57 35.10
N GLN A 792 44.05 -14.27 33.80
CA GLN A 792 44.86 -14.94 32.77
C GLN A 792 46.31 -14.46 32.78
N SER A 793 46.54 -13.18 33.08
CA SER A 793 47.87 -12.62 33.32
C SER A 793 48.51 -13.24 34.57
N GLN A 794 47.75 -13.35 35.67
CA GLN A 794 48.19 -14.01 36.91
C GLN A 794 48.46 -15.50 36.69
N ASN A 795 47.63 -16.21 35.92
CA ASN A 795 47.85 -17.62 35.60
C ASN A 795 49.10 -17.83 34.72
N LEU A 796 49.39 -16.91 33.79
CA LEU A 796 50.59 -16.96 32.96
C LEU A 796 51.85 -16.66 33.81
N GLU A 797 51.78 -15.66 34.68
CA GLU A 797 52.83 -15.34 35.65
C GLU A 797 53.06 -16.49 36.63
N GLU A 798 52.01 -17.13 37.15
CA GLU A 798 52.08 -18.33 37.99
C GLU A 798 52.63 -19.54 37.24
N ALA A 799 52.24 -19.77 35.98
CA ALA A 799 52.78 -20.86 35.17
C ALA A 799 54.28 -20.67 34.90
N LEU A 800 54.70 -19.45 34.55
CA LEU A 800 56.12 -19.13 34.41
C LEU A 800 56.87 -19.24 35.75
N ASN A 801 56.27 -18.84 36.88
CA ASN A 801 56.89 -18.93 38.20
C ASN A 801 56.93 -20.36 38.77
N ARG A 802 55.96 -21.22 38.44
CA ARG A 802 55.98 -22.66 38.83
C ARG A 802 57.11 -23.41 38.15
N GLU A 803 57.39 -23.13 36.87
CA GLU A 803 58.57 -23.69 36.18
C GLU A 803 59.90 -23.21 36.78
N LEU A 804 59.94 -22.06 37.46
CA LEU A 804 61.12 -21.57 38.20
C LEU A 804 61.36 -22.33 39.51
N SER A 805 60.29 -22.76 40.16
CA SER A 805 60.34 -23.35 41.51
C SER A 805 60.71 -24.84 41.47
N GLN A 806 60.44 -25.54 40.35
CA GLN A 806 60.59 -26.99 40.24
C GLN A 806 62.02 -27.49 39.92
N LYS A 807 63.03 -26.62 39.82
CA LYS A 807 64.43 -27.02 39.54
C LYS A 807 65.48 -26.50 40.52
N ASN A 808 65.06 -25.98 41.68
CA ASN A 808 65.95 -25.69 42.82
C ASN A 808 65.73 -26.70 43.98
N CYS A 809 65.60 -27.99 43.64
CA CYS A 809 65.91 -29.11 44.52
C CYS A 809 66.86 -30.05 43.78
#